data_AF-A0A971UE05-F1
#
_entry.id   AF-A0A971UE05-F1
#
_cell.length_a   1.000
_cell.length_b   1.000
_cell.length_c   1.000
_cell.angle_alpha   90.00
_cell.angle_beta   90.00
_cell.angle_gamma   90.00
#
_symmetry.space_group_name_H-M   'P 1'
#
loop_
_entity.id
_entity.type
_entity.pdbx_description
1 polymer ?
#
loop_
_entity_poly.entity_id
_entity_poly.type
_entity_poly.pdbx_seq_one_letter_code
_entity_poly.pdbx_strand_id
1 'polypeptide(L)'
;ACRSVTLPEDTRHTVDLRLAGGLDPARHFTQQKQISVVDQGETFRVEDTITARFELYDSLAKVHALLVTLSGNPHLEEFSFIVNWDQLPADEQRRKYSQYACHELNYFLFRKDPAFFESVVLPYIQNKHDQTFLDHWLAGDDLQAYRAPWKYAQLNVVERILLAQRTPGEQPQTLRAIADRYDVLPPDVDRFNLLFNTAVQGSALEAGPSLGRTVAEQVDALRVPQLNMAAPDGMSMPADAARREEQAAESLAERDQPAEEPTGGDMAAGAKAAGDAVLSKSGVLARRSKVGEDNAYFAEDRKRGLGLRPLYRQLDKTQEWAENNYYQRPIAEQHGTLIPVNAFWRDYAAQDPKLPFRSPHVAEATANFSEMMFALSVLDLPFRSASHETTFNGAQLILSTGSPMIVFHEEIREARAAEGDTPILVTQNFFRLDDRYRIVNSQQVDKYVTDEFLVQTVYGCQVVVTNPTSSPQKLTLLLQIPAGAIPVLPVQHTRGVPVDLKPFDTTTIEYCFYFPLPGSFQHYPVHVARNEQLLAAAPAVTLQAVEQLTRIDRQAWSFVSQNGTSEEVLDFLQTENLQRIDLERIAFRMHDSAFFHAVTSLLAARHVYHPTLWSYAFHHNAPEQIRVYLEHADAFVAQCGASLHSPLLTIDPVGRHTYQHLDYRPFVNARAHRLGDRREIVNDRLLQQYRALLAILCYQRELTDDQLMEVTYYLLLQDRIDEALGYFSRVNPDRLVTRLQYDYFTAYLDFFTPDPQRAGAIVERYADYPVDRWREAFAAIGQQLAEIRGEPHAVTSPEDLQQAQTGLAATEGNFEFQVEARKIAIRYQNMTSVRINYYLMDIELLFSRNPFVQQYTGQFSTIRPNHTATIELPADTQVTELELPAQLLNSNVLVEITGNGVTRSQAYYANSLDVQVIENYGQLQVRHQATRQPLGEAYVKVYARTQDGQVVFYKDGYTDLRGRFDYASLSTEQLDSVARFALLILSDEHGAVIREADPPRR
;
A
#
# COMPACT_ATOMS: atom_id res chain seq x y z
N ALA A 1 87.89 7.98 51.37
CA ALA A 1 87.23 8.48 52.60
C ALA A 1 85.88 9.06 52.20
N CYS A 2 84.80 8.58 52.83
CA CYS A 2 83.42 8.89 52.47
C CYS A 2 83.05 10.34 52.82
N ARG A 3 82.08 10.93 52.11
CA ARG A 3 81.04 11.81 52.66
C ARG A 3 80.01 12.16 51.58
N SER A 4 78.90 11.41 51.56
CA SER A 4 77.61 12.04 51.31
C SER A 4 76.78 11.90 52.58
N VAL A 5 76.06 12.98 52.90
CA VAL A 5 75.19 13.11 54.07
C VAL A 5 73.76 12.98 53.55
N THR A 6 73.00 12.05 54.12
CA THR A 6 71.56 11.92 53.88
C THR A 6 70.82 12.78 54.90
N LEU A 7 69.98 13.70 54.42
CA LEU A 7 68.99 14.38 55.26
C LEU A 7 67.76 13.48 55.40
N PRO A 8 67.11 13.43 56.57
CA PRO A 8 65.95 12.57 56.79
C PRO A 8 64.74 13.14 56.06
N GLU A 9 64.09 12.32 55.25
CA GLU A 9 62.82 12.68 54.63
C GLU A 9 61.66 12.37 55.58
N ASP A 10 60.76 13.34 55.65
CA ASP A 10 59.67 13.49 56.60
C ASP A 10 58.56 12.44 56.38
N THR A 11 57.89 12.04 57.46
CA THR A 11 56.93 10.92 57.44
C THR A 11 55.60 11.37 56.84
N ARG A 12 55.34 11.07 55.56
CA ARG A 12 54.02 11.27 54.94
C ARG A 12 53.13 10.05 55.16
N HIS A 13 52.09 10.22 55.96
CA HIS A 13 50.95 9.30 56.01
C HIS A 13 50.11 9.45 54.74
N THR A 14 49.86 8.35 54.03
CA THR A 14 48.85 8.28 52.97
C THR A 14 47.66 7.43 53.43
N VAL A 15 46.46 7.89 53.09
CA VAL A 15 45.19 7.19 53.32
C VAL A 15 44.98 6.18 52.19
N ASP A 16 44.65 4.95 52.55
CA ASP A 16 44.32 3.86 51.65
C ASP A 16 42.90 4.03 51.09
N LEU A 17 42.79 4.24 49.78
CA LEU A 17 41.51 4.39 49.04
C LEU A 17 41.19 3.15 48.18
N ARG A 18 41.79 1.99 48.47
CA ARG A 18 41.51 0.75 47.73
C ARG A 18 40.09 0.25 47.99
N LEU A 19 39.45 -0.25 46.94
CA LEU A 19 38.20 -1.01 46.97
C LEU A 19 38.40 -2.26 47.85
N ALA A 20 37.75 -2.29 49.01
CA ALA A 20 37.74 -3.44 49.91
C ALA A 20 36.72 -4.49 49.41
N GLY A 21 37.17 -5.35 48.48
CA GLY A 21 36.43 -6.53 48.02
C GLY A 21 36.42 -6.67 46.50
N GLY A 22 37.34 -7.47 45.96
CA GLY A 22 37.35 -7.88 44.55
C GLY A 22 36.77 -9.28 44.38
N LEU A 23 36.17 -9.53 43.21
CA LEU A 23 35.67 -10.84 42.78
C LEU A 23 36.81 -11.88 42.67
N ASP A 24 36.45 -13.15 42.79
CA ASP A 24 37.36 -14.31 42.86
C ASP A 24 38.33 -14.38 41.66
N PRO A 25 39.65 -14.27 41.87
CA PRO A 25 40.66 -14.33 40.80
C PRO A 25 40.83 -15.71 40.15
N ALA A 26 40.14 -16.76 40.63
CA ALA A 26 40.20 -18.11 40.04
C ALA A 26 39.22 -18.35 38.88
N ARG A 27 38.33 -17.39 38.57
CA ARG A 27 37.26 -17.54 37.57
C ARG A 27 37.29 -16.36 36.59
N HIS A 28 37.27 -16.60 35.29
CA HIS A 28 37.14 -15.53 34.28
C HIS A 28 35.68 -15.41 33.91
N PHE A 29 35.12 -14.22 33.67
CA PHE A 29 33.72 -14.11 33.23
C PHE A 29 33.59 -13.23 31.98
N THR A 30 32.70 -13.59 31.06
CA THR A 30 32.35 -12.80 29.87
C THR A 30 30.85 -12.53 29.81
N GLN A 31 30.48 -11.33 29.37
CA GLN A 31 29.09 -10.97 29.07
C GLN A 31 28.66 -11.68 27.78
N GLN A 32 27.55 -12.40 27.82
CA GLN A 32 27.03 -13.18 26.71
C GLN A 32 25.61 -12.73 26.40
N LYS A 33 25.36 -12.34 25.15
CA LYS A 33 24.02 -12.08 24.60
C LYS A 33 23.47 -13.40 24.05
N GLN A 34 22.33 -13.83 24.56
CA GLN A 34 21.71 -15.11 24.20
C GLN A 34 20.22 -14.92 23.97
N ILE A 35 19.67 -15.70 23.05
CA ILE A 35 18.23 -15.77 22.81
C ILE A 35 17.83 -17.23 23.00
N SER A 36 16.96 -17.48 23.96
CA SER A 36 16.51 -18.82 24.33
C SER A 36 15.04 -19.02 23.98
N VAL A 37 14.72 -20.17 23.42
CA VAL A 37 13.33 -20.64 23.29
C VAL A 37 13.05 -21.56 24.47
N VAL A 38 11.94 -21.32 25.17
CA VAL A 38 11.56 -22.09 26.35
C VAL A 38 10.11 -22.55 26.17
N ASP A 39 9.88 -23.86 26.25
CA ASP A 39 8.55 -24.44 26.07
C ASP A 39 7.71 -24.30 27.35
N GLN A 40 6.40 -24.52 27.21
CA GLN A 40 5.49 -24.50 28.35
C GLN A 40 5.84 -25.61 29.35
N GLY A 41 5.91 -25.26 30.64
CA GLY A 41 6.22 -26.18 31.73
C GLY A 41 7.73 -26.42 31.93
N GLU A 42 8.58 -25.85 31.08
CA GLU A 42 10.02 -25.83 31.30
C GLU A 42 10.43 -24.73 32.29
N THR A 43 11.67 -24.80 32.76
CA THR A 43 12.23 -23.79 33.66
C THR A 43 13.29 -22.96 32.93
N PHE A 44 13.12 -21.65 32.91
CA PHE A 44 14.17 -20.71 32.52
C PHE A 44 14.92 -20.24 33.77
N ARG A 45 16.25 -20.12 33.67
CA ARG A 45 17.11 -19.78 34.81
C ARG A 45 18.02 -18.62 34.44
N VAL A 46 18.07 -17.63 35.34
CA VAL A 46 19.07 -16.55 35.32
C VAL A 46 19.92 -16.69 36.57
N GLU A 47 21.22 -16.92 36.38
CA GLU A 47 22.14 -17.23 37.49
C GLU A 47 22.42 -16.00 38.39
N ASP A 48 22.40 -14.79 37.82
CA ASP A 48 22.61 -13.53 38.53
C ASP A 48 21.65 -12.43 38.03
N THR A 49 20.56 -12.19 38.76
CA THR A 49 19.56 -11.16 38.43
C THR A 49 20.08 -9.72 38.59
N ILE A 50 21.22 -9.51 39.25
CA ILE A 50 21.76 -8.16 39.49
C ILE A 50 22.46 -7.63 38.24
N THR A 51 23.13 -8.51 37.50
CA THR A 51 23.89 -8.15 36.29
C THR A 51 23.19 -8.55 34.99
N ALA A 52 22.17 -9.40 35.06
CA ALA A 52 21.42 -9.85 33.90
C ALA A 52 20.37 -8.83 33.42
N ARG A 53 20.24 -8.70 32.11
CA ARG A 53 19.10 -8.04 31.46
C ARG A 53 18.34 -9.06 30.66
N PHE A 54 17.01 -9.13 30.79
CA PHE A 54 16.21 -10.03 29.97
C PHE A 54 14.82 -9.48 29.67
N GLU A 55 14.27 -9.91 28.53
CA GLU A 55 12.91 -9.59 28.08
C GLU A 55 12.19 -10.87 27.62
N LEU A 56 10.90 -10.98 27.95
CA LEU A 56 10.09 -12.18 27.70
C LEU A 56 9.05 -11.93 26.61
N TYR A 57 9.18 -12.62 25.48
CA TYR A 57 8.21 -12.64 24.40
C TYR A 57 7.38 -13.93 24.46
N ASP A 58 6.30 -13.89 25.25
CA ASP A 58 5.45 -15.04 25.63
C ASP A 58 4.07 -15.04 24.94
N SER A 59 3.82 -14.06 24.07
CA SER A 59 2.56 -13.88 23.36
C SER A 59 2.76 -13.17 22.02
N LEU A 60 1.83 -13.37 21.08
CA LEU A 60 1.84 -12.69 19.78
C LEU A 60 1.78 -11.17 19.93
N ALA A 61 1.05 -10.66 20.93
CA ALA A 61 0.96 -9.23 21.21
C ALA A 61 2.34 -8.60 21.51
N LYS A 62 3.17 -9.27 22.32
CA LYS A 62 4.52 -8.78 22.63
C LYS A 62 5.46 -8.84 21.42
N VAL A 63 5.38 -9.91 20.62
CA VAL A 63 6.18 -10.01 19.39
C VAL A 63 5.75 -8.96 18.37
N HIS A 64 4.44 -8.73 18.21
CA HIS A 64 3.93 -7.66 17.36
C HIS A 64 4.47 -6.29 17.79
N ALA A 65 4.43 -5.98 19.09
CA ALA A 65 4.99 -4.74 19.64
C ALA A 65 6.50 -4.60 19.37
N LEU A 66 7.27 -5.69 19.49
CA LEU A 66 8.68 -5.72 19.12
C LEU A 66 8.89 -5.39 17.64
N LEU A 67 8.15 -6.06 16.75
CA LEU A 67 8.26 -5.85 15.31
C LEU A 67 7.85 -4.43 14.90
N VAL A 68 6.82 -3.85 15.52
CA VAL A 68 6.46 -2.44 15.35
C VAL A 68 7.61 -1.53 15.80
N THR A 69 8.19 -1.78 16.97
CA THR A 69 9.30 -0.98 17.51
C THR A 69 10.55 -1.05 16.63
N LEU A 70 10.87 -2.23 16.10
CA LEU A 70 12.04 -2.45 15.25
C LEU A 70 11.88 -1.85 13.86
N SER A 71 10.67 -1.90 13.29
CA SER A 71 10.43 -1.54 11.89
C SER A 71 9.87 -0.12 11.69
N GLY A 72 9.14 0.41 12.68
CA GLY A 72 8.35 1.65 12.54
C GLY A 72 7.30 1.57 11.42
N ASN A 73 6.82 0.37 11.08
CA ASN A 73 5.96 0.17 9.91
C ASN A 73 4.48 0.52 10.22
N PRO A 74 3.89 1.52 9.53
CA PRO A 74 2.53 1.97 9.82
C PRO A 74 1.45 0.95 9.47
N HIS A 75 1.67 0.07 8.48
CA HIS A 75 0.71 -0.98 8.15
C HIS A 75 0.67 -2.06 9.23
N LEU A 76 1.81 -2.39 9.86
CA LEU A 76 1.80 -3.34 10.98
C LEU A 76 1.03 -2.79 12.18
N GLU A 77 1.14 -1.48 12.45
CA GLU A 77 0.33 -0.80 13.48
C GLU A 77 -1.17 -0.80 13.14
N GLU A 78 -1.51 -0.53 11.88
CA GLU A 78 -2.89 -0.63 11.38
C GLU A 78 -3.48 -2.04 11.60
N PHE A 79 -2.64 -3.07 11.48
CA PHE A 79 -3.00 -4.47 11.72
C PHE A 79 -2.94 -4.90 13.19
N SER A 80 -2.81 -3.98 14.15
CA SER A 80 -2.82 -4.29 15.59
C SER A 80 -4.08 -5.04 16.08
N PHE A 81 -5.17 -5.04 15.31
CA PHE A 81 -6.36 -5.83 15.62
C PHE A 81 -6.11 -7.35 15.60
N ILE A 82 -5.12 -7.84 14.84
CA ILE A 82 -4.86 -9.28 14.70
C ILE A 82 -4.44 -9.92 16.03
N VAL A 83 -3.76 -9.19 16.93
CA VAL A 83 -3.30 -9.75 18.21
C VAL A 83 -4.42 -9.89 19.24
N ASN A 84 -5.61 -9.38 18.94
CA ASN A 84 -6.83 -9.56 19.74
C ASN A 84 -7.94 -10.25 18.93
N TRP A 85 -7.61 -10.90 17.80
CA TRP A 85 -8.59 -11.48 16.87
C TRP A 85 -9.55 -12.45 17.54
N ASP A 86 -9.03 -13.27 18.47
CA ASP A 86 -9.78 -14.27 19.25
C ASP A 86 -10.83 -13.67 20.19
N GLN A 87 -10.76 -12.37 20.44
CA GLN A 87 -11.69 -11.64 21.32
C GLN A 87 -12.67 -10.75 20.54
N LEU A 88 -12.50 -10.62 19.24
CA LEU A 88 -13.40 -9.83 18.41
C LEU A 88 -14.74 -10.57 18.25
N PRO A 89 -15.88 -9.87 18.37
CA PRO A 89 -17.17 -10.40 17.95
C PRO A 89 -17.14 -10.89 16.49
N ALA A 90 -17.91 -11.92 16.15
CA ALA A 90 -17.86 -12.54 14.82
C ALA A 90 -18.24 -11.57 13.67
N ASP A 91 -19.13 -10.62 13.93
CA ASP A 91 -19.46 -9.53 13.01
C ASP A 91 -18.29 -8.55 12.81
N GLU A 92 -17.58 -8.21 13.89
CA GLU A 92 -16.38 -7.38 13.80
C GLU A 92 -15.24 -8.11 13.07
N GLN A 93 -15.06 -9.41 13.28
CA GLN A 93 -14.10 -10.23 12.52
C GLN A 93 -14.40 -10.18 11.01
N ARG A 94 -15.66 -10.39 10.61
CA ARG A 94 -16.07 -10.31 9.19
C ARG A 94 -15.87 -8.92 8.61
N ARG A 95 -16.18 -7.86 9.37
CA ARG A 95 -15.95 -6.47 8.96
C ARG A 95 -14.46 -6.18 8.76
N LYS A 96 -13.61 -6.58 9.72
CA LYS A 96 -12.15 -6.44 9.62
C LYS A 96 -11.60 -7.22 8.44
N TYR A 97 -12.05 -8.47 8.25
CA TYR A 97 -11.65 -9.25 7.09
C TYR A 97 -12.05 -8.57 5.78
N SER A 98 -13.29 -8.09 5.66
CA SER A 98 -13.77 -7.41 4.45
C SER A 98 -12.98 -6.13 4.12
N GLN A 99 -12.45 -5.45 5.13
CA GLN A 99 -11.62 -4.26 4.98
C GLN A 99 -10.15 -4.60 4.62
N TYR A 100 -9.61 -5.68 5.19
CA TYR A 100 -8.18 -5.98 5.19
C TYR A 100 -7.78 -7.27 4.46
N ALA A 101 -8.71 -7.92 3.75
CA ALA A 101 -8.45 -9.18 3.05
C ALA A 101 -7.21 -9.07 2.14
N CYS A 102 -6.21 -9.90 2.43
CA CYS A 102 -4.94 -10.01 1.72
C CYS A 102 -4.27 -11.35 2.07
N HIS A 103 -3.21 -11.71 1.36
CA HIS A 103 -2.42 -12.93 1.55
C HIS A 103 -1.90 -13.09 2.97
N GLU A 104 -1.39 -12.02 3.58
CA GLU A 104 -0.90 -12.00 4.95
C GLU A 104 -2.00 -12.40 5.94
N LEU A 105 -3.17 -11.77 5.85
CA LEU A 105 -4.29 -12.02 6.74
C LEU A 105 -4.91 -13.40 6.47
N ASN A 106 -5.04 -13.79 5.20
CA ASN A 106 -5.57 -15.11 4.83
C ASN A 106 -4.73 -16.23 5.42
N TYR A 107 -3.39 -16.12 5.34
CA TYR A 107 -2.49 -17.11 5.91
C TYR A 107 -2.45 -17.06 7.45
N PHE A 108 -2.53 -15.86 8.05
CA PHE A 108 -2.69 -15.72 9.50
C PHE A 108 -3.92 -16.45 10.00
N LEU A 109 -5.08 -16.23 9.36
CA LEU A 109 -6.35 -16.87 9.74
C LEU A 109 -6.32 -18.37 9.47
N PHE A 110 -5.71 -18.83 8.38
CA PHE A 110 -5.47 -20.26 8.15
C PHE A 110 -4.75 -20.95 9.32
N ARG A 111 -3.78 -20.26 9.94
CA ARG A 111 -2.99 -20.79 11.06
C ARG A 111 -3.67 -20.58 12.43
N LYS A 112 -4.31 -19.43 12.63
CA LYS A 112 -4.74 -18.96 13.96
C LYS A 112 -6.24 -19.09 14.21
N ASP A 113 -7.05 -19.14 13.15
CA ASP A 113 -8.49 -19.34 13.21
C ASP A 113 -8.98 -20.18 12.01
N PRO A 114 -8.68 -21.50 12.00
CA PRO A 114 -9.03 -22.36 10.87
C PRO A 114 -10.54 -22.40 10.60
N ALA A 115 -11.38 -22.23 11.63
CA ALA A 115 -12.84 -22.22 11.49
C ALA A 115 -13.32 -20.99 10.71
N PHE A 116 -12.79 -19.80 11.02
CA PHE A 116 -13.07 -18.60 10.23
C PHE A 116 -12.51 -18.72 8.82
N PHE A 117 -11.30 -19.29 8.68
CA PHE A 117 -10.70 -19.53 7.37
C PHE A 117 -11.60 -20.40 6.48
N GLU A 118 -12.00 -21.58 6.95
CA GLU A 118 -12.83 -22.52 6.18
C GLU A 118 -14.20 -21.95 5.82
N SER A 119 -14.81 -21.16 6.72
CA SER A 119 -16.17 -20.64 6.53
C SER A 119 -16.25 -19.34 5.74
N VAL A 120 -15.21 -18.48 5.78
CA VAL A 120 -15.23 -17.14 5.17
C VAL A 120 -14.15 -16.96 4.11
N VAL A 121 -12.90 -17.30 4.45
CA VAL A 121 -11.73 -17.04 3.58
C VAL A 121 -11.68 -18.00 2.40
N LEU A 122 -11.85 -19.30 2.65
CA LEU A 122 -11.75 -20.33 1.62
C LEU A 122 -12.78 -20.14 0.48
N PRO A 123 -14.08 -19.91 0.75
CA PRO A 123 -15.05 -19.63 -0.32
C PRO A 123 -14.71 -18.38 -1.13
N TYR A 124 -14.08 -17.38 -0.51
CA TYR A 124 -13.64 -16.17 -1.18
C TYR A 124 -12.46 -16.43 -2.13
N ILE A 125 -11.39 -17.08 -1.64
CA ILE A 125 -10.18 -17.32 -2.45
C ILE A 125 -10.44 -18.26 -3.64
N GLN A 126 -11.41 -19.17 -3.51
CA GLN A 126 -11.83 -20.07 -4.58
C GLN A 126 -12.54 -19.36 -5.74
N ASN A 127 -12.99 -18.12 -5.54
CA ASN A 127 -13.65 -17.31 -6.57
C ASN A 127 -12.78 -16.15 -7.06
N LYS A 128 -11.49 -16.09 -6.71
CA LYS A 128 -10.59 -15.04 -7.21
C LYS A 128 -10.38 -15.19 -8.71
N HIS A 129 -10.20 -14.06 -9.40
CA HIS A 129 -10.00 -14.06 -10.85
C HIS A 129 -8.58 -14.53 -11.18
N ASP A 130 -7.58 -13.85 -10.62
CA ASP A 130 -6.18 -14.13 -10.85
C ASP A 130 -5.56 -14.77 -9.61
N GLN A 131 -5.73 -16.09 -9.45
CA GLN A 131 -5.18 -16.84 -8.33
C GLN A 131 -3.64 -16.90 -8.39
N THR A 132 -2.99 -16.58 -7.27
CA THR A 132 -1.53 -16.69 -7.13
C THR A 132 -1.13 -18.02 -6.50
N PHE A 133 0.18 -18.23 -6.33
CA PHE A 133 0.69 -19.39 -5.59
C PHE A 133 0.03 -19.56 -4.22
N LEU A 134 -0.10 -18.48 -3.45
CA LEU A 134 -0.62 -18.59 -2.09
C LEU A 134 -2.11 -18.90 -2.07
N ASP A 135 -2.87 -18.42 -3.05
CA ASP A 135 -4.29 -18.78 -3.17
C ASP A 135 -4.46 -20.28 -3.45
N HIS A 136 -3.72 -20.81 -4.44
CA HIS A 136 -3.72 -22.26 -4.74
C HIS A 136 -3.23 -23.10 -3.55
N TRP A 137 -2.19 -22.61 -2.85
CA TRP A 137 -1.72 -23.26 -1.64
C TRP A 137 -2.82 -23.25 -0.58
N LEU A 138 -3.48 -22.13 -0.29
CA LEU A 138 -4.54 -22.06 0.71
C LEU A 138 -5.76 -22.90 0.33
N ALA A 139 -6.13 -22.97 -0.94
CA ALA A 139 -7.25 -23.76 -1.46
C ALA A 139 -6.99 -25.28 -1.48
N GLY A 140 -5.72 -25.69 -1.42
CA GLY A 140 -5.35 -27.11 -1.49
C GLY A 140 -5.26 -27.67 -2.92
N ASP A 141 -5.01 -26.80 -3.89
CA ASP A 141 -4.87 -27.15 -5.30
C ASP A 141 -3.53 -27.86 -5.59
N ASP A 142 -3.38 -28.37 -6.82
CA ASP A 142 -2.12 -28.95 -7.28
C ASP A 142 -1.04 -27.88 -7.48
N LEU A 143 0.14 -28.10 -6.88
CA LEU A 143 1.25 -27.16 -6.89
C LEU A 143 2.42 -27.60 -7.80
N GLN A 144 2.32 -28.72 -8.53
CA GLN A 144 3.45 -29.25 -9.31
C GLN A 144 4.03 -28.24 -10.31
N ALA A 145 3.19 -27.39 -10.91
CA ALA A 145 3.64 -26.37 -11.86
C ALA A 145 4.63 -25.37 -11.25
N TYR A 146 4.55 -25.10 -9.94
CA TYR A 146 5.42 -24.14 -9.26
C TYR A 146 6.84 -24.66 -9.01
N ARG A 147 7.12 -25.94 -9.29
CA ARG A 147 8.47 -26.52 -9.27
C ARG A 147 9.27 -26.19 -10.53
N ALA A 148 8.59 -25.76 -11.60
CA ALA A 148 9.25 -25.35 -12.83
C ALA A 148 10.23 -24.19 -12.52
N PRO A 149 11.48 -24.20 -13.04
CA PRO A 149 12.52 -23.27 -12.60
C PRO A 149 12.12 -21.80 -12.63
N TRP A 150 11.40 -21.38 -13.68
CA TRP A 150 10.95 -19.99 -13.81
C TRP A 150 9.88 -19.62 -12.77
N LYS A 151 8.85 -20.47 -12.58
CA LYS A 151 7.80 -20.23 -11.58
C LYS A 151 8.37 -20.27 -10.15
N TYR A 152 9.26 -21.21 -9.84
CA TYR A 152 9.92 -21.28 -8.54
C TYR A 152 10.76 -20.02 -8.24
N ALA A 153 11.40 -19.45 -9.26
CA ALA A 153 12.16 -18.21 -9.11
C ALA A 153 11.28 -17.01 -8.74
N GLN A 154 10.01 -17.00 -9.17
CA GLN A 154 9.03 -15.96 -8.80
C GLN A 154 8.55 -16.07 -7.34
N LEU A 155 8.66 -17.24 -6.72
CA LEU A 155 8.24 -17.44 -5.33
C LEU A 155 9.20 -16.76 -4.35
N ASN A 156 8.65 -16.05 -3.37
CA ASN A 156 9.44 -15.53 -2.24
C ASN A 156 9.84 -16.65 -1.26
N VAL A 157 10.67 -16.35 -0.25
CA VAL A 157 11.17 -17.41 0.65
C VAL A 157 10.06 -18.14 1.39
N VAL A 158 9.00 -17.44 1.83
CA VAL A 158 7.87 -18.04 2.54
C VAL A 158 7.14 -19.01 1.61
N GLU A 159 6.82 -18.55 0.40
CA GLU A 159 6.14 -19.35 -0.61
C GLU A 159 6.94 -20.60 -1.00
N ARG A 160 8.27 -20.50 -1.11
CA ARG A 160 9.14 -21.67 -1.33
C ARG A 160 9.05 -22.67 -0.18
N ILE A 161 9.10 -22.21 1.07
CA ILE A 161 8.94 -23.08 2.24
C ILE A 161 7.56 -23.75 2.21
N LEU A 162 6.50 -23.00 1.90
CA LEU A 162 5.13 -23.52 1.81
C LEU A 162 4.99 -24.57 0.69
N LEU A 163 5.62 -24.36 -0.47
CA LEU A 163 5.65 -25.33 -1.57
C LEU A 163 6.28 -26.65 -1.08
N ALA A 164 7.41 -26.55 -0.38
CA ALA A 164 8.11 -27.70 0.19
C ALA A 164 7.31 -28.47 1.22
N GLN A 165 6.51 -27.78 2.05
CA GLN A 165 5.69 -28.42 3.09
C GLN A 165 4.54 -29.27 2.51
N ARG A 166 4.01 -28.93 1.33
CA ARG A 166 2.90 -29.65 0.69
C ARG A 166 3.30 -30.59 -0.43
N THR A 167 4.49 -30.43 -1.00
CA THR A 167 4.95 -31.22 -2.15
C THR A 167 5.85 -32.37 -1.68
N PRO A 168 5.45 -33.64 -1.85
CA PRO A 168 6.27 -34.77 -1.46
C PRO A 168 7.64 -34.76 -2.14
N GLY A 169 8.69 -34.93 -1.33
CA GLY A 169 10.07 -35.03 -1.83
C GLY A 169 10.70 -33.71 -2.27
N GLU A 170 10.09 -32.55 -1.97
CA GLU A 170 10.62 -31.21 -2.27
C GLU A 170 11.34 -30.56 -1.08
N GLN A 171 11.00 -30.99 0.15
CA GLN A 171 11.51 -30.40 1.39
C GLN A 171 13.05 -30.40 1.50
N PRO A 172 13.78 -31.51 1.21
CA PRO A 172 15.25 -31.51 1.27
C PRO A 172 15.91 -30.50 0.31
N GLN A 173 15.36 -30.35 -0.90
CA GLN A 173 15.90 -29.49 -1.95
C GLN A 173 15.65 -28.03 -1.62
N THR A 174 14.44 -27.69 -1.19
CA THR A 174 14.10 -26.32 -0.77
C THR A 174 14.87 -25.91 0.48
N LEU A 175 14.97 -26.78 1.49
CA LEU A 175 15.76 -26.52 2.69
C LEU A 175 17.22 -26.25 2.32
N ARG A 176 17.80 -27.08 1.44
CA ARG A 176 19.17 -26.87 0.97
C ARG A 176 19.32 -25.56 0.21
N ALA A 177 18.38 -25.23 -0.68
CA ALA A 177 18.42 -23.99 -1.44
C ALA A 177 18.32 -22.74 -0.54
N ILE A 178 17.52 -22.79 0.54
CA ILE A 178 17.41 -21.71 1.53
C ILE A 178 18.70 -21.61 2.36
N ALA A 179 19.24 -22.74 2.84
CA ALA A 179 20.50 -22.78 3.56
C ALA A 179 21.66 -22.22 2.71
N ASP A 180 21.77 -22.66 1.45
CA ASP A 180 22.79 -22.19 0.51
C ASP A 180 22.71 -20.66 0.28
N ARG A 181 21.50 -20.11 0.19
CA ARG A 181 21.24 -18.66 0.05
C ARG A 181 21.53 -17.89 1.34
N TYR A 182 21.23 -18.46 2.49
CA TYR A 182 21.54 -17.85 3.79
C TYR A 182 23.05 -17.80 4.02
N ASP A 183 23.76 -18.88 3.69
CA ASP A 183 25.19 -19.03 3.92
C ASP A 183 26.06 -18.00 3.16
N VAL A 184 25.54 -17.37 2.11
CA VAL A 184 26.26 -16.31 1.38
C VAL A 184 26.02 -14.91 1.95
N LEU A 185 25.10 -14.76 2.91
CA LEU A 185 24.87 -13.48 3.58
C LEU A 185 26.01 -13.19 4.56
N PRO A 186 26.63 -12.00 4.51
CA PRO A 186 27.67 -11.65 5.46
C PRO A 186 27.07 -11.50 6.87
N PRO A 187 27.73 -12.02 7.92
CA PRO A 187 27.32 -11.75 9.29
C PRO A 187 27.35 -10.25 9.58
N ASP A 188 26.26 -9.72 10.16
CA ASP A 188 26.13 -8.32 10.56
C ASP A 188 25.98 -8.23 12.08
N VAL A 189 27.12 -8.12 12.76
CA VAL A 189 27.20 -8.09 14.23
C VAL A 189 26.59 -6.80 14.79
N ASP A 190 26.70 -5.68 14.06
CA ASP A 190 26.12 -4.41 14.47
C ASP A 190 24.60 -4.45 14.41
N ARG A 191 24.04 -5.01 13.32
CA ARG A 191 22.61 -5.26 13.22
C ARG A 191 22.13 -6.23 14.29
N PHE A 192 22.84 -7.34 14.52
CA PHE A 192 22.50 -8.26 15.61
C PHE A 192 22.45 -7.54 16.97
N ASN A 193 23.46 -6.70 17.27
CA ASN A 193 23.51 -5.93 18.51
C ASN A 193 22.36 -4.92 18.61
N LEU A 194 22.00 -4.24 17.52
CA LEU A 194 20.87 -3.32 17.47
C LEU A 194 19.55 -4.05 17.76
N LEU A 195 19.27 -5.13 17.03
CA LEU A 195 18.05 -5.94 17.19
C LEU A 195 17.94 -6.47 18.62
N PHE A 196 19.04 -7.03 19.14
CA PHE A 196 19.10 -7.59 20.48
C PHE A 196 18.90 -6.51 21.56
N ASN A 197 19.60 -5.39 21.47
CA ASN A 197 19.50 -4.32 22.46
C ASN A 197 18.10 -3.70 22.51
N THR A 198 17.47 -3.51 21.35
CA THR A 198 16.07 -3.04 21.27
C THR A 198 15.12 -4.08 21.86
N ALA A 199 15.31 -5.37 21.54
CA ALA A 199 14.48 -6.43 22.10
C ALA A 199 14.59 -6.55 23.63
N VAL A 200 15.76 -6.31 24.22
CA VAL A 200 15.96 -6.32 25.69
C VAL A 200 15.42 -5.04 26.37
N GLN A 201 15.13 -3.98 25.61
CA GLN A 201 14.56 -2.73 26.15
C GLN A 201 13.02 -2.66 26.08
N GLY A 202 12.35 -3.68 25.53
CA GLY A 202 10.91 -3.67 25.24
C GLY A 202 10.02 -3.33 26.45
N SER A 203 10.32 -3.83 27.65
CA SER A 203 9.51 -3.58 28.86
C SER A 203 9.65 -2.18 29.47
N ALA A 204 10.61 -1.35 29.04
CA ALA A 204 10.76 0.02 29.56
C ALA A 204 9.61 0.96 29.13
N LEU A 205 8.80 0.55 28.16
CA LEU A 205 7.72 1.32 27.54
C LEU A 205 6.30 0.88 27.97
N GLU A 206 6.14 -0.20 28.75
CA GLU A 206 4.83 -0.71 29.15
C GLU A 206 4.30 -0.09 30.47
N ALA A 207 3.02 0.30 30.49
CA ALA A 207 2.35 0.90 31.65
C ALA A 207 1.73 -0.11 32.66
N GLY A 208 2.17 -1.39 32.66
CA GLY A 208 1.63 -2.48 33.49
C GLY A 208 2.68 -3.18 34.38
N PRO A 209 2.27 -4.15 35.22
CA PRO A 209 3.19 -4.98 35.99
C PRO A 209 3.94 -5.95 35.05
N SER A 210 5.19 -5.65 34.74
CA SER A 210 6.08 -6.52 33.96
C SER A 210 7.01 -7.31 34.88
N LEU A 211 7.43 -8.51 34.43
CA LEU A 211 8.35 -9.36 35.17
C LEU A 211 9.71 -8.65 35.37
N GLY A 212 10.15 -7.85 34.39
CA GLY A 212 11.34 -7.00 34.49
C GLY A 212 11.23 -5.93 35.59
N ARG A 213 10.05 -5.31 35.77
CA ARG A 213 9.79 -4.35 36.86
C ARG A 213 9.75 -5.04 38.23
N THR A 214 9.15 -6.23 38.29
CA THR A 214 9.08 -7.06 39.51
C THR A 214 10.48 -7.51 39.96
N VAL A 215 11.34 -7.87 39.00
CA VAL A 215 12.75 -8.22 39.24
C VAL A 215 13.53 -6.99 39.68
N ALA A 216 13.34 -5.83 39.04
CA ALA A 216 13.98 -4.58 39.46
C ALA A 216 13.60 -4.17 40.90
N GLU A 217 12.32 -4.26 41.27
CA GLU A 217 11.83 -3.98 42.63
C GLU A 217 12.41 -4.94 43.68
N GLN A 218 12.58 -6.23 43.35
CA GLN A 218 13.20 -7.21 44.25
C GLN A 218 14.72 -7.13 44.30
N VAL A 219 15.40 -6.79 43.19
CA VAL A 219 16.84 -6.51 43.16
C VAL A 219 17.16 -5.26 44.00
N ASP A 220 16.33 -4.22 43.93
CA ASP A 220 16.44 -3.06 44.82
C ASP A 220 16.17 -3.42 46.29
N ALA A 221 15.28 -4.38 46.57
CA ALA A 221 15.07 -4.90 47.93
C ALA A 221 16.24 -5.76 48.45
N LEU A 222 17.03 -6.39 47.56
CA LEU A 222 18.25 -7.16 47.88
C LEU A 222 19.49 -6.27 48.04
N ARG A 223 19.45 -5.01 47.58
CA ARG A 223 20.47 -3.99 47.86
C ARG A 223 20.32 -3.48 49.30
N VAL A 224 21.10 -4.01 50.23
CA VAL A 224 21.18 -3.51 51.62
C VAL A 224 21.61 -2.02 51.61
N PRO A 225 20.95 -1.13 52.39
CA PRO A 225 21.30 0.28 52.43
C PRO A 225 22.62 0.48 53.20
N GLN A 226 23.72 0.75 52.49
CA GLN A 226 24.95 1.23 53.12
C GLN A 226 24.85 2.74 53.40
N LEU A 227 24.47 3.02 54.66
CA LEU A 227 24.94 4.09 55.55
C LEU A 227 25.26 5.47 54.94
N ASN A 228 24.36 6.41 55.24
CA ASN A 228 24.64 7.83 55.40
C ASN A 228 25.89 8.08 56.25
N MET A 229 26.90 8.75 55.68
CA MET A 229 27.79 9.63 56.42
C MET A 229 27.85 11.00 55.74
N ALA A 230 27.45 12.01 56.50
CA ALA A 230 27.49 13.41 56.11
C ALA A 230 28.90 14.01 56.30
N ALA A 231 29.31 14.87 55.36
CA ALA A 231 30.03 16.15 55.55
C ALA A 231 30.51 16.68 54.17
N PRO A 232 30.90 17.96 54.03
CA PRO A 232 30.30 19.20 54.52
C PRO A 232 30.10 20.25 53.38
N ASP A 233 29.35 21.30 53.71
CA ASP A 233 29.08 22.46 52.84
C ASP A 233 30.34 23.15 52.31
N GLY A 234 30.29 23.53 51.03
CA GLY A 234 31.02 24.69 50.52
C GLY A 234 31.95 24.45 49.32
N MET A 235 31.38 24.19 48.14
CA MET A 235 31.84 24.77 46.87
C MET A 235 30.68 24.73 45.86
N SER A 236 30.01 25.87 45.69
CA SER A 236 29.00 26.07 44.66
C SER A 236 29.66 26.39 43.33
N MET A 237 29.63 25.44 42.40
CA MET A 237 29.73 25.67 40.95
C MET A 237 28.41 25.27 40.30
N PRO A 238 27.99 25.96 39.21
CA PRO A 238 26.59 26.16 38.90
C PRO A 238 25.94 24.96 38.22
N ALA A 239 24.68 24.71 38.59
CA ALA A 239 23.80 23.79 37.91
C ALA A 239 23.43 24.33 36.52
N ASP A 240 23.92 23.67 35.48
CA ASP A 240 23.34 23.64 34.16
C ASP A 240 23.33 22.18 33.69
N ALA A 241 22.25 21.77 33.02
CA ALA A 241 21.94 20.41 32.55
C ALA A 241 21.15 19.49 33.50
N ALA A 242 20.05 20.00 34.07
CA ALA A 242 18.87 19.20 34.43
C ALA A 242 17.68 20.12 34.76
N ARG A 243 17.33 21.01 33.83
CA ARG A 243 16.10 21.83 33.80
C ARG A 243 16.03 22.57 32.47
N ARG A 244 16.04 21.80 31.37
CA ARG A 244 15.83 22.33 30.02
C ARG A 244 15.30 21.30 29.01
N GLU A 245 14.60 20.27 29.50
CA GLU A 245 13.87 19.31 28.65
C GLU A 245 12.37 19.23 28.94
N GLU A 246 11.85 20.06 29.86
CA GLU A 246 10.40 20.21 30.08
C GLU A 246 9.85 21.59 29.63
N GLN A 247 10.64 22.41 28.95
CA GLN A 247 10.21 23.68 28.34
C GLN A 247 10.74 23.89 26.91
N ALA A 248 10.98 22.80 26.17
CA ALA A 248 11.42 22.82 24.77
C ALA A 248 10.38 22.23 23.80
N ALA A 249 9.09 22.23 24.19
CA ALA A 249 7.95 21.86 23.36
C ALA A 249 7.02 23.05 23.02
N GLU A 250 7.32 24.25 23.49
CA GLU A 250 6.61 25.48 23.15
C GLU A 250 7.60 26.61 22.92
N SER A 251 7.93 26.89 21.65
CA SER A 251 8.37 28.20 21.09
C SER A 251 9.47 28.06 20.02
N LEU A 252 9.11 27.63 18.81
CA LEU A 252 9.89 27.90 17.60
C LEU A 252 8.96 28.12 16.40
N ALA A 253 8.43 29.34 16.32
CA ALA A 253 7.96 29.94 15.07
C ALA A 253 7.93 31.47 15.23
N GLU A 254 9.05 32.14 14.95
CA GLU A 254 9.09 33.33 14.07
C GLU A 254 10.50 33.99 14.04
N ARG A 255 11.01 34.15 12.81
CA ARG A 255 11.83 35.24 12.23
C ARG A 255 13.28 35.46 12.71
N ASP A 256 14.23 35.42 11.77
CA ASP A 256 14.62 36.64 11.02
C ASP A 256 15.53 36.35 9.80
N GLN A 257 15.57 37.33 8.89
CA GLN A 257 16.28 37.38 7.58
C GLN A 257 17.82 37.37 7.69
N PRO A 258 18.54 37.24 6.56
CA PRO A 258 19.18 38.44 6.01
C PRO A 258 19.18 38.56 4.47
N ALA A 259 19.42 39.78 4.00
CA ALA A 259 19.53 40.23 2.61
C ALA A 259 20.97 40.14 2.05
N GLU A 260 21.12 39.92 0.73
CA GLU A 260 21.74 40.86 -0.24
C GLU A 260 21.85 40.22 -1.64
N GLU A 261 21.68 41.06 -2.68
CA GLU A 261 21.62 40.75 -4.12
C GLU A 261 22.99 40.37 -4.75
N PRO A 262 23.01 39.91 -6.02
CA PRO A 262 23.22 40.88 -7.11
C PRO A 262 22.39 40.64 -8.39
N THR A 263 21.78 41.73 -8.86
CA THR A 263 21.72 42.27 -10.24
C THR A 263 21.75 41.33 -11.47
N GLY A 264 20.67 41.44 -12.27
CA GLY A 264 20.77 41.87 -13.68
C GLY A 264 20.47 40.82 -14.76
N GLY A 265 19.42 41.06 -15.56
CA GLY A 265 19.27 40.42 -16.88
C GLY A 265 17.84 40.25 -17.37
N ASP A 266 17.32 41.27 -18.03
CA ASP A 266 15.96 41.49 -18.53
C ASP A 266 15.41 40.54 -19.62
N MET A 267 14.07 40.38 -19.58
CA MET A 267 13.09 40.42 -20.70
C MET A 267 13.11 39.33 -21.79
N ALA A 268 12.10 38.45 -21.78
CA ALA A 268 10.83 38.67 -22.50
C ALA A 268 10.03 37.35 -22.62
N ALA A 269 8.83 37.38 -22.06
CA ALA A 269 7.88 36.29 -22.00
C ALA A 269 6.92 36.26 -23.18
N GLY A 270 6.49 35.06 -23.54
CA GLY A 270 5.28 34.78 -24.31
C GLY A 270 4.51 33.61 -23.69
N ALA A 271 3.25 33.87 -23.32
CA ALA A 271 2.09 32.96 -23.21
C ALA A 271 2.24 31.67 -22.35
N LYS A 272 1.62 31.66 -21.15
CA LYS A 272 0.27 31.15 -20.81
C LYS A 272 0.19 29.62 -20.54
N ALA A 273 0.00 29.27 -19.28
CA ALA A 273 -1.00 28.30 -18.83
C ALA A 273 -1.31 28.57 -17.34
N ALA A 274 -2.61 28.65 -17.04
CA ALA A 274 -3.17 28.97 -15.74
C ALA A 274 -3.45 27.70 -14.94
N GLY A 275 -3.27 27.79 -13.62
CA GLY A 275 -3.74 26.85 -12.62
C GLY A 275 -4.46 27.58 -11.51
N ASP A 276 -5.53 26.95 -11.04
CA ASP A 276 -6.47 27.39 -10.00
C ASP A 276 -5.84 27.71 -8.64
N ALA A 277 -6.37 28.74 -7.98
CA ALA A 277 -6.55 28.77 -6.53
C ALA A 277 -7.57 29.86 -6.12
N VAL A 278 -8.71 29.38 -5.60
CA VAL A 278 -9.42 29.85 -4.39
C VAL A 278 -9.31 31.35 -4.03
N LEU A 279 -10.41 32.08 -4.23
CA LEU A 279 -10.67 33.36 -3.58
C LEU A 279 -11.80 33.22 -2.57
N SER A 280 -11.42 33.16 -1.28
CA SER A 280 -12.26 33.69 -0.20
C SER A 280 -11.82 35.13 0.07
N LYS A 281 -12.73 36.08 -0.14
CA LYS A 281 -12.83 37.37 0.55
C LYS A 281 -13.90 38.20 -0.13
N SER A 282 -14.92 38.58 0.63
CA SER A 282 -15.48 39.93 0.61
C SER A 282 -16.36 40.11 1.85
N GLY A 283 -15.79 40.74 2.86
CA GLY A 283 -16.57 41.38 3.91
C GLY A 283 -17.26 42.61 3.34
N VAL A 284 -18.55 42.76 3.63
CA VAL A 284 -19.28 44.01 3.39
C VAL A 284 -19.99 44.42 4.68
N LEU A 285 -19.73 45.67 5.05
CA LEU A 285 -20.16 46.35 6.25
C LEU A 285 -21.67 46.29 6.47
N ALA A 286 -22.05 45.99 7.71
CA ALA A 286 -23.39 46.22 8.25
C ALA A 286 -23.67 47.73 8.36
N ARG A 287 -24.46 48.28 7.43
CA ARG A 287 -25.19 49.53 7.64
C ARG A 287 -26.59 49.20 8.15
N ARG A 288 -26.87 49.57 9.41
CA ARG A 288 -28.21 49.65 9.98
C ARG A 288 -28.96 50.80 9.31
N SER A 289 -29.98 50.49 8.51
CA SER A 289 -31.08 51.41 8.19
C SER A 289 -32.38 50.81 8.72
N LYS A 290 -33.01 51.53 9.65
CA LYS A 290 -34.41 51.33 10.07
C LYS A 290 -35.31 51.67 8.88
N VAL A 291 -36.07 50.69 8.37
CA VAL A 291 -37.30 50.92 7.61
C VAL A 291 -38.31 49.85 8.03
N GLY A 292 -39.43 50.33 8.59
CA GLY A 292 -40.80 49.89 8.34
C GLY A 292 -41.18 48.43 8.55
N GLU A 293 -42.12 48.22 9.48
CA GLU A 293 -43.02 47.07 9.56
C GLU A 293 -43.70 46.80 8.20
N ASP A 294 -43.26 45.78 7.44
CA ASP A 294 -44.06 45.14 6.37
C ASP A 294 -43.42 43.85 5.81
N ASN A 295 -42.73 43.05 6.64
CA ASN A 295 -42.07 41.80 6.20
C ASN A 295 -42.56 40.54 6.96
N ALA A 296 -43.77 40.56 7.50
CA ALA A 296 -44.36 39.40 8.19
C ALA A 296 -44.78 38.27 7.23
N TYR A 297 -44.96 38.56 5.93
CA TYR A 297 -45.49 37.59 4.96
C TYR A 297 -44.48 36.50 4.54
N PHE A 298 -43.17 36.79 4.53
CA PHE A 298 -42.11 35.88 4.05
C PHE A 298 -41.25 35.26 5.17
N ALA A 299 -41.67 35.42 6.43
CA ALA A 299 -40.92 34.97 7.60
C ALA A 299 -41.42 33.63 8.16
N GLU A 300 -42.70 33.26 7.96
CA GLU A 300 -43.27 32.03 8.51
C GLU A 300 -42.81 30.75 7.79
N ASP A 301 -42.55 30.78 6.47
CA ASP A 301 -42.11 29.58 5.74
C ASP A 301 -40.69 29.13 6.10
N ARG A 302 -39.83 30.05 6.55
CA ARG A 302 -38.46 29.72 6.96
C ARG A 302 -38.39 29.14 8.38
N LYS A 303 -39.49 29.15 9.14
CA LYS A 303 -39.52 28.73 10.56
C LYS A 303 -40.20 27.39 10.83
N ARG A 304 -40.78 26.71 9.83
CA ARG A 304 -41.20 25.30 9.98
C ARG A 304 -40.00 24.38 9.74
N GLY A 305 -39.26 24.13 10.82
CA GLY A 305 -38.13 23.22 10.84
C GLY A 305 -38.52 21.80 10.47
N LEU A 306 -38.15 21.39 9.25
CA LEU A 306 -37.71 20.03 9.01
C LEU A 306 -36.32 19.93 9.61
N GLY A 307 -36.07 18.94 10.48
CA GLY A 307 -34.71 18.65 10.94
C GLY A 307 -33.79 18.58 9.72
N LEU A 308 -32.63 19.24 9.79
CA LEU A 308 -31.71 19.42 8.66
C LEU A 308 -31.31 18.04 8.10
N ARG A 309 -32.09 17.54 7.14
CA ARG A 309 -31.78 16.34 6.37
C ARG A 309 -30.50 16.62 5.59
N PRO A 310 -29.53 15.71 5.57
CA PRO A 310 -28.34 15.90 4.76
C PRO A 310 -28.74 16.08 3.30
N LEU A 311 -28.29 17.19 2.70
CA LEU A 311 -28.51 17.52 1.30
C LEU A 311 -27.69 16.58 0.39
N TYR A 312 -27.85 16.72 -0.93
CA TYR A 312 -27.03 16.06 -1.95
C TYR A 312 -25.55 16.02 -1.53
N ARG A 313 -24.98 14.82 -1.47
CA ARG A 313 -23.54 14.62 -1.29
C ARG A 313 -22.94 14.30 -2.65
N GLN A 314 -21.80 14.91 -2.93
CA GLN A 314 -21.05 14.58 -4.12
C GLN A 314 -20.49 13.15 -3.96
N LEU A 315 -20.59 12.35 -5.03
CA LEU A 315 -19.95 11.04 -5.08
C LEU A 315 -18.43 11.18 -4.90
N ASP A 316 -17.83 10.17 -4.28
CA ASP A 316 -16.39 10.08 -4.16
C ASP A 316 -15.71 10.01 -5.55
N LYS A 317 -14.42 10.35 -5.57
CA LYS A 317 -13.62 10.17 -6.78
C LYS A 317 -13.52 8.68 -7.12
N THR A 318 -13.61 8.36 -8.41
CA THR A 318 -13.34 7.00 -8.91
C THR A 318 -11.98 6.51 -8.44
N GLN A 319 -11.95 5.32 -7.86
CA GLN A 319 -10.73 4.61 -7.49
C GLN A 319 -10.50 3.42 -8.43
N GLU A 320 -9.23 3.06 -8.59
CA GLU A 320 -8.79 1.84 -9.26
C GLU A 320 -8.59 0.76 -8.21
N TRP A 321 -9.24 -0.38 -8.39
CA TRP A 321 -9.20 -1.50 -7.47
C TRP A 321 -8.55 -2.69 -8.18
N ALA A 322 -7.49 -3.20 -7.60
CA ALA A 322 -6.90 -4.47 -8.02
C ALA A 322 -7.27 -5.55 -7.00
N GLU A 323 -7.15 -6.81 -7.42
CA GLU A 323 -7.20 -7.94 -6.52
C GLU A 323 -6.08 -7.80 -5.47
N ASN A 324 -6.47 -7.71 -4.19
CA ASN A 324 -5.54 -7.43 -3.10
C ASN A 324 -4.86 -8.74 -2.66
N ASN A 325 -3.82 -9.12 -3.40
CA ASN A 325 -2.93 -10.24 -3.10
C ASN A 325 -2.09 -9.91 -1.86
N TYR A 326 -0.86 -9.43 -2.03
CA TYR A 326 -0.11 -8.82 -0.92
C TYR A 326 -0.68 -7.42 -0.58
N TYR A 327 -0.84 -7.12 0.71
CA TYR A 327 -1.54 -5.91 1.16
C TYR A 327 -1.01 -4.63 0.52
N GLN A 328 -1.88 -3.92 -0.20
CA GLN A 328 -1.58 -2.64 -0.87
C GLN A 328 -0.37 -2.70 -1.82
N ARG A 329 -0.12 -3.85 -2.44
CA ARG A 329 0.98 -4.03 -3.42
C ARG A 329 0.45 -4.46 -4.79
N PRO A 330 0.72 -3.71 -5.87
CA PRO A 330 0.44 -4.16 -7.24
C PRO A 330 1.16 -5.46 -7.58
N ILE A 331 0.62 -6.26 -8.51
CA ILE A 331 1.20 -7.57 -8.87
C ILE A 331 2.66 -7.47 -9.35
N ALA A 332 3.01 -6.37 -10.02
CA ALA A 332 4.37 -6.12 -10.52
C ALA A 332 5.43 -5.97 -9.40
N GLU A 333 5.02 -5.66 -8.18
CA GLU A 333 5.89 -5.57 -7.00
C GLU A 333 5.98 -6.89 -6.21
N GLN A 334 5.21 -7.91 -6.60
CA GLN A 334 5.13 -9.20 -5.90
C GLN A 334 6.12 -10.20 -6.53
N HIS A 335 7.41 -9.89 -6.44
CA HIS A 335 8.48 -10.73 -7.00
C HIS A 335 9.15 -11.63 -5.95
N GLY A 336 9.92 -12.62 -6.39
CA GLY A 336 10.55 -13.64 -5.53
C GLY A 336 11.60 -13.16 -4.53
N THR A 337 11.82 -11.84 -4.44
CA THR A 337 12.65 -11.18 -3.43
C THR A 337 11.86 -10.29 -2.49
N LEU A 338 10.52 -10.26 -2.60
CA LEU A 338 9.63 -9.52 -1.70
C LEU A 338 9.92 -9.86 -0.24
N ILE A 339 10.10 -11.14 0.07
CA ILE A 339 10.55 -11.59 1.40
C ILE A 339 11.93 -12.23 1.25
N PRO A 340 12.99 -11.62 1.82
CA PRO A 340 14.35 -12.11 1.69
C PRO A 340 14.61 -13.32 2.60
N VAL A 341 15.67 -14.08 2.30
CA VAL A 341 16.17 -15.12 3.21
C VAL A 341 16.87 -14.46 4.41
N ASN A 342 16.58 -14.93 5.62
CA ASN A 342 17.27 -14.58 6.88
C ASN A 342 17.32 -15.81 7.81
N ALA A 343 17.86 -15.65 9.03
CA ALA A 343 17.99 -16.79 9.93
C ALA A 343 16.63 -17.31 10.41
N PHE A 344 15.62 -16.44 10.56
CA PHE A 344 14.26 -16.82 10.94
C PHE A 344 13.62 -17.77 9.91
N TRP A 345 13.68 -17.42 8.61
CA TRP A 345 13.12 -18.27 7.56
C TRP A 345 13.94 -19.54 7.33
N ARG A 346 15.26 -19.51 7.56
CA ARG A 346 16.09 -20.71 7.59
C ARG A 346 15.65 -21.67 8.69
N ASP A 347 15.40 -21.16 9.90
CA ASP A 347 14.91 -21.98 11.01
C ASP A 347 13.52 -22.56 10.70
N TYR A 348 12.62 -21.76 10.11
CA TYR A 348 11.28 -22.22 9.72
C TYR A 348 11.33 -23.30 8.63
N ALA A 349 12.23 -23.15 7.65
CA ALA A 349 12.43 -24.16 6.62
C ALA A 349 12.96 -25.49 7.18
N ALA A 350 13.79 -25.43 8.24
CA ALA A 350 14.42 -26.60 8.85
C ALA A 350 13.52 -27.34 9.85
N GLN A 351 12.45 -26.70 10.32
CA GLN A 351 11.51 -27.26 11.29
C GLN A 351 10.62 -28.33 10.65
N ASP A 352 10.27 -29.36 11.44
CA ASP A 352 9.20 -30.30 11.09
C ASP A 352 7.85 -29.58 11.22
N PRO A 353 7.08 -29.38 10.13
CA PRO A 353 5.83 -28.62 10.13
C PRO A 353 4.78 -29.09 11.14
N LYS A 354 4.92 -30.31 11.69
CA LYS A 354 4.03 -30.88 12.71
C LYS A 354 4.35 -30.44 14.14
N LEU A 355 5.55 -29.91 14.38
CA LEU A 355 5.96 -29.43 15.69
C LEU A 355 5.65 -27.94 15.84
N PRO A 356 5.46 -27.42 17.06
CA PRO A 356 5.35 -25.98 17.25
C PRO A 356 6.62 -25.24 16.81
N PHE A 357 6.49 -24.08 16.15
CA PHE A 357 7.58 -23.27 15.67
C PHE A 357 7.80 -22.01 16.52
N ARG A 358 9.01 -21.85 17.03
CA ARG A 358 9.55 -20.66 17.70
C ARG A 358 11.01 -20.51 17.25
N SER A 359 11.47 -19.28 17.05
CA SER A 359 12.85 -19.04 16.59
C SER A 359 13.53 -17.97 17.43
N PRO A 360 14.81 -18.16 17.81
CA PRO A 360 15.60 -17.11 18.44
C PRO A 360 15.88 -15.94 17.49
N HIS A 361 15.65 -16.09 16.18
CA HIS A 361 15.91 -15.07 15.17
C HIS A 361 14.68 -14.23 14.83
N VAL A 362 13.63 -14.22 15.67
CA VAL A 362 12.38 -13.50 15.40
C VAL A 362 12.56 -12.00 15.08
N ALA A 363 13.56 -11.35 15.69
CA ALA A 363 13.84 -9.93 15.44
C ALA A 363 14.41 -9.65 14.04
N GLU A 364 14.89 -10.67 13.31
CA GLU A 364 15.39 -10.53 11.94
C GLU A 364 14.28 -10.39 10.89
N ALA A 365 13.05 -10.82 11.21
CA ALA A 365 11.91 -10.83 10.30
C ALA A 365 11.25 -9.43 10.19
N THR A 366 12.03 -8.42 9.82
CA THR A 366 11.65 -6.99 9.87
C THR A 366 11.82 -6.25 8.54
N ALA A 367 12.06 -6.94 7.42
CA ALA A 367 12.33 -6.30 6.12
C ALA A 367 11.12 -5.54 5.57
N ASN A 368 9.89 -6.05 5.76
CA ASN A 368 8.65 -5.37 5.36
C ASN A 368 7.42 -5.95 6.08
N PHE A 369 6.26 -5.31 5.84
CA PHE A 369 4.97 -5.70 6.39
C PHE A 369 4.63 -7.18 6.16
N SER A 370 4.77 -7.68 4.92
CA SER A 370 4.42 -9.06 4.55
C SER A 370 5.25 -10.07 5.33
N GLU A 371 6.57 -9.82 5.45
CA GLU A 371 7.46 -10.66 6.27
C GLU A 371 7.02 -10.71 7.74
N MET A 372 6.76 -9.55 8.35
CA MET A 372 6.35 -9.45 9.75
C MET A 372 5.03 -10.16 10.01
N MET A 373 4.05 -10.02 9.12
CA MET A 373 2.78 -10.71 9.22
C MET A 373 2.90 -12.23 9.10
N PHE A 374 3.71 -12.73 8.15
CA PHE A 374 3.96 -14.17 8.07
C PHE A 374 4.72 -14.69 9.28
N ALA A 375 5.69 -13.94 9.81
CA ALA A 375 6.39 -14.32 11.03
C ALA A 375 5.42 -14.48 12.21
N LEU A 376 4.51 -13.53 12.41
CA LEU A 376 3.43 -13.62 13.41
C LEU A 376 2.49 -14.81 13.17
N SER A 377 2.25 -15.17 11.91
CA SER A 377 1.38 -16.28 11.53
C SER A 377 1.99 -17.65 11.87
N VAL A 378 3.31 -17.82 11.65
CA VAL A 378 4.00 -19.11 11.85
C VAL A 378 4.47 -19.34 13.29
N LEU A 379 4.62 -18.28 14.09
CA LEU A 379 5.04 -18.41 15.49
C LEU A 379 3.95 -19.06 16.34
N ASP A 380 4.24 -20.21 16.93
CA ASP A 380 3.36 -20.89 17.87
C ASP A 380 3.50 -20.31 19.29
N LEU A 381 3.14 -19.03 19.40
CA LEU A 381 2.90 -18.31 20.65
C LEU A 381 1.39 -18.06 20.80
N PRO A 382 0.86 -18.02 22.04
CA PRO A 382 -0.55 -17.73 22.26
C PRO A 382 -0.86 -16.25 22.01
N PHE A 383 -2.14 -15.92 21.77
CA PHE A 383 -2.61 -14.53 21.73
C PHE A 383 -2.34 -13.80 23.05
N ARG A 384 -2.51 -14.51 24.17
CA ARG A 384 -2.22 -14.03 25.52
C ARG A 384 -1.41 -15.07 26.29
N SER A 385 -0.41 -14.60 27.03
CA SER A 385 0.40 -15.47 27.90
C SER A 385 -0.38 -15.92 29.13
N ALA A 386 -0.03 -17.11 29.62
CA ALA A 386 -0.48 -17.58 30.93
C ALA A 386 0.44 -17.02 32.01
N SER A 387 -0.03 -16.97 33.26
CA SER A 387 0.80 -16.54 34.38
C SER A 387 2.03 -17.43 34.53
N HIS A 388 3.21 -16.82 34.68
CA HIS A 388 4.44 -17.53 34.97
C HIS A 388 4.70 -17.56 36.47
N GLU A 389 5.21 -18.67 37.00
CA GLU A 389 5.60 -18.77 38.40
C GLU A 389 7.08 -18.45 38.55
N THR A 390 7.39 -17.48 39.42
CA THR A 390 8.75 -17.02 39.63
C THR A 390 9.20 -17.38 41.04
N THR A 391 10.34 -18.06 41.14
CA THR A 391 11.00 -18.36 42.41
C THR A 391 12.40 -17.77 42.43
N PHE A 392 12.78 -17.19 43.56
CA PHE A 392 14.09 -16.59 43.77
C PHE A 392 14.87 -17.43 44.79
N ASN A 393 16.10 -17.77 44.44
CA ASN A 393 17.05 -18.44 45.33
C ASN A 393 18.32 -17.60 45.43
N GLY A 394 18.31 -16.60 46.32
CA GLY A 394 19.37 -15.58 46.39
C GLY A 394 19.34 -14.66 45.16
N ALA A 395 20.45 -14.60 44.40
CA ALA A 395 20.55 -13.85 43.15
C ALA A 395 20.09 -14.65 41.91
N GLN A 396 19.69 -15.91 42.08
CA GLN A 396 19.21 -16.75 41.00
C GLN A 396 17.68 -16.62 40.83
N LEU A 397 17.24 -16.37 39.60
CA LEU A 397 15.85 -16.44 39.17
C LEU A 397 15.56 -17.80 38.55
N ILE A 398 14.50 -18.45 38.99
CA ILE A 398 13.94 -19.63 38.32
C ILE A 398 12.50 -19.30 37.93
N LEU A 399 12.26 -19.23 36.63
CA LEU A 399 10.96 -18.95 36.01
C LEU A 399 10.38 -20.27 35.49
N SER A 400 9.27 -20.71 36.07
CA SER A 400 8.47 -21.83 35.55
C SER A 400 7.44 -21.29 34.57
N THR A 401 7.50 -21.76 33.33
CA THR A 401 6.77 -21.14 32.21
C THR A 401 5.32 -21.62 32.11
N GLY A 402 4.36 -20.71 32.33
CA GLY A 402 2.93 -20.98 32.09
C GLY A 402 2.55 -21.08 30.60
N SER A 403 3.32 -20.42 29.72
CA SER A 403 3.17 -20.43 28.25
C SER A 403 4.55 -20.48 27.59
N PRO A 404 4.66 -20.96 26.33
CA PRO A 404 5.94 -20.96 25.62
C PRO A 404 6.41 -19.52 25.36
N MET A 405 7.73 -19.31 25.30
CA MET A 405 8.31 -17.97 25.17
C MET A 405 9.64 -17.95 24.44
N ILE A 406 9.97 -16.77 23.90
CA ILE A 406 11.31 -16.42 23.41
C ILE A 406 11.90 -15.40 24.40
N VAL A 407 13.07 -15.71 24.95
CA VAL A 407 13.72 -14.90 25.97
C VAL A 407 15.00 -14.32 25.40
N PHE A 408 15.07 -12.99 25.32
CA PHE A 408 16.31 -12.29 25.05
C PHE A 408 16.99 -12.03 26.38
N HIS A 409 18.23 -12.47 26.58
CA HIS A 409 18.94 -12.30 27.84
C HIS A 409 20.43 -12.08 27.68
N GLU A 410 20.97 -11.22 28.53
CA GLU A 410 22.37 -10.86 28.59
C GLU A 410 22.89 -11.17 29.99
N GLU A 411 23.87 -12.08 30.10
CA GLU A 411 24.40 -12.58 31.39
C GLU A 411 25.93 -12.64 31.41
N ILE A 412 26.52 -12.50 32.59
CA ILE A 412 27.96 -12.68 32.81
C ILE A 412 28.24 -14.14 33.21
N ARG A 413 28.98 -14.91 32.39
CA ARG A 413 29.27 -16.36 32.59
C ARG A 413 30.77 -16.68 32.56
N GLU A 414 31.17 -17.77 33.22
CA GLU A 414 32.59 -18.14 33.38
C GLU A 414 33.28 -18.60 32.07
N ALA A 415 34.45 -18.05 31.74
CA ALA A 415 35.34 -18.44 30.65
C ALA A 415 36.53 -19.25 31.19
N ARG A 416 36.93 -20.32 30.49
CA ARG A 416 38.07 -21.18 30.91
C ARG A 416 39.39 -20.65 30.36
N ALA A 417 40.42 -20.56 31.20
CA ALA A 417 41.80 -20.24 30.81
C ALA A 417 42.73 -21.46 30.90
N ALA A 418 43.81 -21.42 30.11
CA ALA A 418 44.92 -22.37 30.12
C ALA A 418 46.07 -21.87 31.02
N GLU A 419 46.85 -22.78 31.60
CA GLU A 419 47.91 -22.50 32.58
C GLU A 419 49.24 -22.02 31.98
N GLY A 420 49.87 -21.01 32.61
CA GLY A 420 51.33 -20.77 32.61
C GLY A 420 51.83 -19.57 31.77
N ASP A 421 51.78 -18.37 32.35
CA ASP A 421 52.00 -17.11 31.63
C ASP A 421 53.47 -16.77 31.34
N THR A 422 53.78 -16.66 30.05
CA THR A 422 54.40 -15.41 29.59
C THR A 422 53.24 -14.47 29.28
N PRO A 423 53.15 -13.27 29.87
CA PRO A 423 51.94 -12.45 29.81
C PRO A 423 51.66 -11.85 28.44
N ILE A 424 52.35 -12.28 27.38
CA ILE A 424 52.14 -11.87 26.00
C ILE A 424 52.00 -13.13 25.16
N LEU A 425 50.85 -13.29 24.49
CA LEU A 425 50.57 -14.41 23.59
C LEU A 425 50.95 -14.04 22.16
N VAL A 426 51.58 -14.97 21.44
CA VAL A 426 52.05 -14.76 20.06
C VAL A 426 51.73 -15.98 19.21
N THR A 427 51.04 -15.77 18.09
CA THR A 427 50.76 -16.80 17.08
C THR A 427 51.19 -16.35 15.70
N GLN A 428 51.67 -17.29 14.89
CA GLN A 428 52.17 -17.04 13.53
C GLN A 428 51.66 -18.11 12.57
N ASN A 429 50.96 -17.71 11.51
CA ASN A 429 50.40 -18.63 10.51
C ASN A 429 50.59 -18.10 9.07
N PHE A 430 50.73 -19.00 8.09
CA PHE A 430 50.92 -18.66 6.67
C PHE A 430 49.67 -18.96 5.85
N PHE A 431 49.34 -18.14 4.86
CA PHE A 431 48.18 -18.32 3.97
C PHE A 431 48.53 -17.95 2.53
N ARG A 432 47.80 -18.50 1.55
CA ARG A 432 47.91 -18.10 0.14
C ARG A 432 47.00 -16.90 -0.11
N LEU A 433 47.50 -15.84 -0.75
CA LEU A 433 46.75 -14.57 -0.81
C LEU A 433 45.46 -14.66 -1.63
N ASP A 434 45.43 -15.50 -2.67
CA ASP A 434 44.29 -15.75 -3.56
C ASP A 434 43.40 -16.92 -3.11
N ASP A 435 43.75 -17.63 -2.03
CA ASP A 435 43.02 -18.78 -1.47
C ASP A 435 43.14 -18.82 0.07
N ARG A 436 42.82 -17.69 0.70
CA ARG A 436 43.11 -17.43 2.12
C ARG A 436 42.17 -18.13 3.10
N TYR A 437 40.94 -18.45 2.71
CA TYR A 437 39.90 -18.85 3.67
C TYR A 437 39.31 -20.23 3.33
N ARG A 438 38.95 -20.99 4.38
CA ARG A 438 38.09 -22.17 4.31
C ARG A 438 36.97 -22.01 5.32
N ILE A 439 35.85 -22.69 5.15
CA ILE A 439 34.69 -22.52 6.05
C ILE A 439 34.44 -23.83 6.79
N VAL A 440 34.38 -23.76 8.13
CA VAL A 440 34.06 -24.88 9.01
C VAL A 440 32.93 -24.42 9.93
N ASN A 441 31.80 -25.12 9.95
CA ASN A 441 30.62 -24.79 10.77
C ASN A 441 30.15 -23.34 10.62
N SER A 442 30.03 -22.86 9.37
CA SER A 442 29.57 -21.49 9.06
C SER A 442 30.46 -20.38 9.61
N GLN A 443 31.69 -20.70 10.04
CA GLN A 443 32.71 -19.72 10.38
C GLN A 443 33.80 -19.72 9.31
N GLN A 444 34.07 -18.53 8.77
CA GLN A 444 35.21 -18.27 7.91
C GLN A 444 36.48 -18.41 8.77
N VAL A 445 37.26 -19.45 8.50
CA VAL A 445 38.55 -19.67 9.15
C VAL A 445 39.65 -19.54 8.10
N ASP A 446 40.79 -18.98 8.49
CA ASP A 446 41.93 -18.91 7.58
C ASP A 446 42.36 -20.34 7.15
N LYS A 447 42.56 -20.52 5.84
CA LYS A 447 43.15 -21.71 5.20
C LYS A 447 44.66 -21.55 5.25
N TYR A 448 45.24 -22.00 6.36
CA TYR A 448 46.67 -21.94 6.52
C TYR A 448 47.42 -22.99 5.69
N VAL A 449 48.56 -22.58 5.15
CA VAL A 449 49.48 -23.40 4.36
C VAL A 449 50.54 -23.96 5.30
N THR A 450 50.59 -25.28 5.46
CA THR A 450 51.50 -25.96 6.39
C THR A 450 52.63 -26.73 5.71
N ASP A 451 52.43 -27.12 4.44
CA ASP A 451 53.29 -28.09 3.76
C ASP A 451 54.16 -27.41 2.69
N GLU A 452 53.60 -27.17 1.49
CA GLU A 452 54.32 -26.68 0.32
C GLU A 452 53.83 -25.30 -0.16
N PHE A 453 54.77 -24.53 -0.71
CA PHE A 453 54.59 -23.20 -1.24
C PHE A 453 54.90 -23.21 -2.75
N LEU A 454 54.07 -22.61 -3.59
CA LEU A 454 54.35 -22.43 -5.00
C LEU A 454 55.32 -21.29 -5.22
N VAL A 455 56.27 -21.49 -6.13
CA VAL A 455 57.05 -20.37 -6.66
C VAL A 455 56.13 -19.40 -7.42
N GLN A 456 56.53 -18.13 -7.47
CA GLN A 456 55.82 -17.06 -8.18
C GLN A 456 54.38 -16.80 -7.70
N THR A 457 53.98 -17.38 -6.56
CA THR A 457 52.67 -17.19 -5.93
C THR A 457 52.83 -16.38 -4.64
N VAL A 458 51.92 -15.44 -4.41
CA VAL A 458 52.00 -14.56 -3.24
C VAL A 458 51.38 -15.23 -2.01
N TYR A 459 52.18 -15.30 -0.94
CA TYR A 459 51.78 -15.78 0.38
C TYR A 459 51.81 -14.64 1.40
N GLY A 460 50.94 -14.73 2.40
CA GLY A 460 50.94 -13.86 3.57
C GLY A 460 51.31 -14.62 4.84
N CYS A 461 51.90 -13.91 5.80
CA CYS A 461 52.09 -14.38 7.17
C CYS A 461 51.33 -13.48 8.12
N GLN A 462 50.43 -14.06 8.92
CA GLN A 462 49.66 -13.38 9.94
C GLN A 462 50.30 -13.59 11.31
N VAL A 463 50.63 -12.48 11.98
CA VAL A 463 51.16 -12.48 13.35
C VAL A 463 50.15 -11.79 14.27
N VAL A 464 49.69 -12.49 15.30
CA VAL A 464 48.76 -11.96 16.30
C VAL A 464 49.48 -11.87 17.65
N VAL A 465 49.43 -10.70 18.29
CA VAL A 465 50.07 -10.44 19.59
C VAL A 465 49.04 -9.87 20.55
N THR A 466 48.92 -10.48 21.73
CA THR A 466 47.91 -10.12 22.74
C THR A 466 48.56 -9.76 24.07
N ASN A 467 48.14 -8.66 24.70
CA ASN A 467 48.52 -8.27 26.06
C ASN A 467 47.38 -8.56 27.06
N PRO A 468 47.31 -9.75 27.65
CA PRO A 468 46.33 -10.09 28.69
C PRO A 468 46.52 -9.38 30.05
N THR A 469 47.49 -8.45 30.21
CA THR A 469 47.75 -7.81 31.52
C THR A 469 47.06 -6.46 31.70
N SER A 470 46.89 -6.03 32.96
CA SER A 470 46.34 -4.72 33.32
C SER A 470 47.28 -3.54 33.11
N SER A 471 48.48 -3.77 32.57
CA SER A 471 49.50 -2.73 32.35
C SER A 471 49.78 -2.57 30.86
N PRO A 472 49.90 -1.33 30.35
CA PRO A 472 50.29 -1.10 28.96
C PRO A 472 51.69 -1.65 28.71
N GLN A 473 51.86 -2.33 27.57
CA GLN A 473 53.11 -2.98 27.17
C GLN A 473 53.63 -2.34 25.90
N LYS A 474 54.80 -1.69 26.01
CA LYS A 474 55.56 -1.20 24.85
C LYS A 474 56.52 -2.29 24.42
N LEU A 475 56.25 -2.87 23.25
CA LEU A 475 56.96 -4.03 22.72
C LEU A 475 57.57 -3.70 21.36
N THR A 476 58.57 -4.47 20.97
CA THR A 476 59.11 -4.48 19.61
C THR A 476 59.02 -5.89 19.05
N LEU A 477 58.34 -6.03 17.91
CA LEU A 477 58.24 -7.28 17.16
C LEU A 477 59.31 -7.31 16.08
N LEU A 478 60.13 -8.36 16.05
CA LEU A 478 61.06 -8.60 14.96
C LEU A 478 60.44 -9.59 13.97
N LEU A 479 60.12 -9.10 12.77
CA LEU A 479 59.53 -9.86 11.67
C LEU A 479 60.58 -10.08 10.58
N GLN A 480 60.62 -11.25 9.96
CA GLN A 480 61.51 -11.54 8.83
C GLN A 480 60.76 -12.41 7.82
N ILE A 481 60.85 -12.10 6.52
CA ILE A 481 60.32 -12.99 5.47
C ILE A 481 61.16 -14.28 5.40
N PRO A 482 60.63 -15.41 4.90
CA PRO A 482 61.41 -16.63 4.76
C PRO A 482 62.69 -16.42 3.95
N ALA A 483 63.76 -17.15 4.29
CA ALA A 483 64.99 -17.13 3.50
C ALA A 483 64.69 -17.46 2.03
N GLY A 484 65.27 -16.76 1.08
CA GLY A 484 65.03 -17.00 -0.35
C GLY A 484 63.69 -16.48 -0.90
N ALA A 485 62.81 -15.89 -0.08
CA ALA A 485 61.61 -15.20 -0.54
C ALA A 485 61.86 -13.72 -0.87
N ILE A 486 60.99 -13.13 -1.69
CA ILE A 486 60.98 -11.71 -2.07
C ILE A 486 59.72 -11.06 -1.45
N PRO A 487 59.85 -9.90 -0.76
CA PRO A 487 58.69 -9.23 -0.16
C PRO A 487 57.82 -8.58 -1.24
N VAL A 488 56.49 -8.66 -1.08
CA VAL A 488 55.55 -8.07 -2.03
C VAL A 488 55.16 -6.65 -1.61
N LEU A 489 54.92 -6.39 -0.32
CA LEU A 489 54.60 -5.07 0.28
C LEU A 489 54.49 -5.26 1.82
N PRO A 490 55.17 -4.48 2.70
CA PRO A 490 56.24 -3.51 2.44
C PRO A 490 57.62 -4.16 2.16
N VAL A 491 58.53 -3.41 1.52
CA VAL A 491 59.78 -3.87 0.84
C VAL A 491 60.92 -4.35 1.79
N GLN A 492 60.67 -4.52 3.09
CA GLN A 492 61.72 -4.86 4.05
C GLN A 492 61.76 -6.37 4.32
N HIS A 493 62.93 -6.97 4.17
CA HIS A 493 63.13 -8.41 4.40
C HIS A 493 63.11 -8.77 5.89
N THR A 494 63.51 -7.81 6.74
CA THR A 494 63.44 -7.90 8.19
C THR A 494 63.07 -6.54 8.72
N ARG A 495 62.10 -6.48 9.63
CA ARG A 495 61.58 -5.23 10.17
C ARG A 495 61.24 -5.38 11.65
N GLY A 496 61.72 -4.43 12.45
CA GLY A 496 61.22 -4.18 13.79
C GLY A 496 59.95 -3.35 13.73
N VAL A 497 58.86 -3.81 14.35
CA VAL A 497 57.60 -3.07 14.46
C VAL A 497 57.39 -2.74 15.94
N PRO A 498 57.45 -1.45 16.35
CA PRO A 498 57.05 -1.07 17.68
C PRO A 498 55.54 -1.21 17.82
N VAL A 499 55.09 -1.81 18.91
CA VAL A 499 53.67 -2.00 19.22
C VAL A 499 53.44 -1.50 20.65
N ASP A 500 52.47 -0.60 20.82
CA ASP A 500 52.02 -0.12 22.13
C ASP A 500 50.67 -0.79 22.42
N LEU A 501 50.71 -1.90 23.16
CA LEU A 501 49.52 -2.65 23.53
C LEU A 501 48.95 -2.08 24.82
N LYS A 502 47.72 -1.59 24.77
CA LYS A 502 47.00 -1.18 25.97
C LYS A 502 46.72 -2.39 26.89
N PRO A 503 46.31 -2.17 28.14
CA PRO A 503 45.82 -3.25 28.98
C PRO A 503 44.72 -4.04 28.27
N PHE A 504 44.83 -5.37 28.22
CA PHE A 504 43.86 -6.30 27.61
C PHE A 504 43.61 -6.10 26.09
N ASP A 505 44.63 -5.64 25.35
CA ASP A 505 44.53 -5.30 23.93
C ASP A 505 45.19 -6.36 23.02
N THR A 506 44.68 -6.48 21.78
CA THR A 506 45.18 -7.43 20.75
C THR A 506 45.47 -6.68 19.46
N THR A 507 46.60 -6.96 18.84
CA THR A 507 46.95 -6.39 17.52
C THR A 507 47.41 -7.48 16.56
N THR A 508 46.98 -7.36 15.30
CA THR A 508 47.36 -8.24 14.19
C THR A 508 48.26 -7.49 13.21
N ILE A 509 49.37 -8.10 12.81
CA ILE A 509 50.30 -7.57 11.80
C ILE A 509 50.52 -8.63 10.73
N GLU A 510 50.42 -8.22 9.47
CA GLU A 510 50.60 -9.08 8.30
C GLU A 510 51.74 -8.59 7.41
N TYR A 511 52.41 -9.51 6.74
CA TYR A 511 53.37 -9.21 5.67
C TYR A 511 53.29 -10.26 4.56
N CYS A 512 53.55 -9.83 3.32
CA CYS A 512 53.41 -10.67 2.13
C CYS A 512 54.76 -10.91 1.45
N PHE A 513 54.96 -12.12 0.93
CA PHE A 513 56.17 -12.55 0.22
C PHE A 513 55.84 -13.58 -0.88
N TYR A 514 56.78 -13.85 -1.78
CA TYR A 514 56.72 -14.98 -2.70
C TYR A 514 58.11 -15.62 -2.87
N PHE A 515 58.17 -16.90 -3.25
CA PHE A 515 59.43 -17.55 -3.60
C PHE A 515 59.68 -17.46 -5.12
N PRO A 516 60.82 -16.92 -5.58
CA PRO A 516 61.13 -16.85 -7.01
C PRO A 516 61.59 -18.21 -7.58
N LEU A 517 62.13 -19.09 -6.74
CA LEU A 517 62.73 -20.38 -7.12
C LEU A 517 62.36 -21.47 -6.10
N PRO A 518 62.32 -22.76 -6.51
CA PRO A 518 62.03 -23.87 -5.62
C PRO A 518 63.19 -24.13 -4.65
N GLY A 519 62.91 -24.68 -3.47
CA GLY A 519 63.90 -25.02 -2.46
C GLY A 519 63.32 -25.21 -1.06
N SER A 520 64.18 -25.64 -0.14
CA SER A 520 63.88 -25.75 1.30
C SER A 520 64.44 -24.52 2.01
N PHE A 521 63.56 -23.73 2.61
CA PHE A 521 63.89 -22.40 3.12
C PHE A 521 63.59 -22.28 4.61
N GLN A 522 64.60 -21.91 5.39
CA GLN A 522 64.41 -21.63 6.81
C GLN A 522 63.64 -20.33 7.00
N HIS A 523 62.67 -20.33 7.91
CA HIS A 523 61.93 -19.14 8.29
C HIS A 523 62.22 -18.76 9.74
N TYR A 524 62.71 -17.54 9.93
CA TYR A 524 62.99 -17.00 11.26
C TYR A 524 61.67 -16.59 11.93
N PRO A 525 61.31 -17.18 13.07
CA PRO A 525 60.03 -16.93 13.71
C PRO A 525 59.97 -15.53 14.29
N VAL A 526 58.74 -15.00 14.45
CA VAL A 526 58.56 -13.72 15.15
C VAL A 526 59.12 -13.79 16.57
N HIS A 527 59.89 -12.77 16.94
CA HIS A 527 60.38 -12.55 18.30
C HIS A 527 59.78 -11.26 18.87
N VAL A 528 59.35 -11.32 20.12
CA VAL A 528 58.73 -10.21 20.84
C VAL A 528 59.64 -9.82 21.98
N ALA A 529 60.17 -8.61 21.94
CA ALA A 529 61.12 -8.11 22.93
C ALA A 529 60.63 -6.84 23.61
N ARG A 530 61.07 -6.63 24.86
CA ARG A 530 60.90 -5.39 25.63
C ARG A 530 62.25 -5.00 26.20
N ASN A 531 62.70 -3.77 25.96
CA ASN A 531 64.01 -3.29 26.41
C ASN A 531 65.17 -4.26 26.06
N GLU A 532 65.17 -4.78 24.83
CA GLU A 532 66.18 -5.73 24.31
C GLU A 532 66.18 -7.12 24.99
N GLN A 533 65.21 -7.42 25.86
CA GLN A 533 65.00 -8.76 26.41
C GLN A 533 63.86 -9.47 25.68
N LEU A 534 64.13 -10.70 25.21
CA LEU A 534 63.14 -11.56 24.58
C LEU A 534 62.07 -11.96 25.61
N LEU A 535 60.82 -11.69 25.30
CA LEU A 535 59.67 -12.08 26.10
C LEU A 535 59.00 -13.32 25.53
N ALA A 536 58.74 -13.37 24.23
CA ALA A 536 58.07 -14.51 23.58
C ALA A 536 58.57 -14.69 22.14
N ALA A 537 58.48 -15.91 21.61
CA ALA A 537 58.78 -16.20 20.20
C ALA A 537 57.87 -17.30 19.67
N ALA A 538 57.54 -17.27 18.39
CA ALA A 538 56.88 -18.37 17.69
C ALA A 538 57.88 -19.54 17.47
N PRO A 539 57.41 -20.79 17.27
CA PRO A 539 58.29 -21.90 16.90
C PRO A 539 58.91 -21.67 15.51
N ALA A 540 60.18 -22.08 15.33
CA ALA A 540 60.85 -22.00 14.03
C ALA A 540 60.23 -22.99 13.03
N VAL A 541 60.12 -22.58 11.76
CA VAL A 541 59.48 -23.37 10.69
C VAL A 541 60.41 -23.43 9.47
N THR A 542 60.43 -24.57 8.77
CA THR A 542 61.06 -24.70 7.46
C THR A 542 59.97 -24.78 6.39
N LEU A 543 60.03 -23.89 5.38
CA LEU A 543 59.04 -23.81 4.30
C LEU A 543 59.59 -24.47 3.03
N GLN A 544 58.80 -25.33 2.39
CA GLN A 544 59.18 -25.98 1.13
C GLN A 544 58.56 -25.25 -0.05
N ALA A 545 59.37 -24.56 -0.87
CA ALA A 545 58.89 -23.96 -2.12
C ALA A 545 59.13 -24.90 -3.31
N VAL A 546 58.13 -25.08 -4.16
CA VAL A 546 58.14 -26.02 -5.28
C VAL A 546 57.62 -25.36 -6.55
N GLU A 547 58.13 -25.80 -7.72
CA GLU A 547 57.64 -25.33 -9.02
C GLU A 547 56.21 -25.81 -9.30
N GLN A 548 55.87 -26.99 -8.78
CA GLN A 548 54.54 -27.57 -8.82
C GLN A 548 54.27 -28.17 -7.45
N LEU A 549 53.12 -27.86 -6.85
CA LEU A 549 52.66 -28.54 -5.64
C LEU A 549 52.66 -30.05 -5.92
N THR A 550 53.31 -30.83 -5.05
CA THR A 550 53.17 -32.28 -5.08
C THR A 550 51.74 -32.71 -4.71
N ARG A 551 50.97 -31.79 -4.11
CA ARG A 551 49.54 -31.94 -3.78
C ARG A 551 48.71 -30.80 -4.38
N ILE A 552 48.04 -31.08 -5.50
CA ILE A 552 46.96 -30.24 -6.01
C ILE A 552 45.74 -30.45 -5.08
N ASP A 553 45.09 -29.37 -4.67
CA ASP A 553 43.78 -29.43 -4.00
C ASP A 553 42.73 -29.88 -5.03
N ARG A 554 42.65 -31.20 -5.24
CA ARG A 554 41.75 -31.83 -6.21
C ARG A 554 40.28 -31.67 -5.84
N GLN A 555 39.98 -31.12 -4.66
CA GLN A 555 38.64 -30.89 -4.17
C GLN A 555 38.15 -29.45 -4.41
N ALA A 556 39.02 -28.52 -4.83
CA ALA A 556 38.58 -27.15 -5.11
C ALA A 556 37.75 -27.06 -6.42
N TRP A 557 36.70 -26.23 -6.44
CA TRP A 557 35.88 -26.02 -7.64
C TRP A 557 36.70 -25.62 -8.87
N SER A 558 37.70 -24.76 -8.66
CA SER A 558 38.60 -24.32 -9.73
C SER A 558 39.31 -25.50 -10.43
N PHE A 559 39.65 -26.55 -9.68
CA PHE A 559 40.21 -27.79 -10.20
C PHE A 559 39.12 -28.72 -10.76
N VAL A 560 38.10 -29.04 -9.98
CA VAL A 560 37.03 -30.00 -10.35
C VAL A 560 36.33 -29.56 -11.64
N SER A 561 35.97 -28.28 -11.76
CA SER A 561 35.32 -27.71 -12.95
C SER A 561 36.12 -27.92 -14.25
N GLN A 562 37.46 -27.87 -14.18
CA GLN A 562 38.34 -27.88 -15.35
C GLN A 562 38.89 -29.27 -15.63
N ASN A 563 39.28 -30.01 -14.59
CA ASN A 563 40.03 -31.26 -14.69
C ASN A 563 39.24 -32.49 -14.21
N GLY A 564 38.15 -32.30 -13.47
CA GLY A 564 37.33 -33.41 -12.96
C GLY A 564 36.65 -34.19 -14.08
N THR A 565 36.34 -35.44 -13.82
CA THR A 565 35.43 -36.24 -14.65
C THR A 565 34.01 -35.68 -14.57
N SER A 566 33.15 -36.08 -15.51
CA SER A 566 31.74 -35.68 -15.49
C SER A 566 31.04 -36.07 -14.18
N GLU A 567 31.37 -37.26 -13.64
CA GLU A 567 30.84 -37.75 -12.36
C GLU A 567 31.34 -36.89 -11.18
N GLU A 568 32.65 -36.61 -11.10
CA GLU A 568 33.21 -35.75 -10.05
C GLU A 568 32.61 -34.33 -10.07
N VAL A 569 32.34 -33.78 -11.26
CA VAL A 569 31.68 -32.47 -11.38
C VAL A 569 30.24 -32.54 -10.90
N LEU A 570 29.48 -33.58 -11.27
CA LEU A 570 28.09 -33.74 -10.82
C LEU A 570 28.02 -33.97 -9.30
N ASP A 571 28.90 -34.77 -8.73
CA ASP A 571 28.99 -35.00 -7.28
C ASP A 571 29.32 -33.71 -6.52
N PHE A 572 30.24 -32.90 -7.06
CA PHE A 572 30.55 -31.58 -6.51
C PHE A 572 29.32 -30.67 -6.58
N LEU A 573 28.67 -30.59 -7.75
CA LEU A 573 27.46 -29.81 -7.95
C LEU A 573 26.28 -30.32 -7.11
N GLN A 574 26.29 -31.56 -6.61
CA GLN A 574 25.25 -32.11 -5.75
C GLN A 574 25.46 -31.73 -4.28
N THR A 575 26.71 -31.62 -3.84
CA THR A 575 27.08 -31.51 -2.42
C THR A 575 27.41 -30.08 -1.97
N GLU A 576 28.03 -29.29 -2.84
CA GLU A 576 28.56 -27.98 -2.51
C GLU A 576 27.51 -26.87 -2.64
N ASN A 577 27.76 -25.71 -2.03
CA ASN A 577 26.87 -24.55 -2.14
C ASN A 577 27.05 -23.87 -3.50
N LEU A 578 26.03 -23.98 -4.36
CA LEU A 578 26.06 -23.47 -5.74
C LEU A 578 26.06 -21.95 -5.84
N GLN A 579 25.65 -21.24 -4.79
CA GLN A 579 25.66 -19.77 -4.74
C GLN A 579 27.09 -19.21 -4.62
N ARG A 580 28.08 -20.06 -4.28
CA ARG A 580 29.48 -19.67 -4.04
C ARG A 580 30.43 -19.98 -5.18
N ILE A 581 29.93 -20.62 -6.24
CA ILE A 581 30.77 -21.11 -7.33
C ILE A 581 30.37 -20.48 -8.66
N ASP A 582 31.37 -20.23 -9.50
CA ASP A 582 31.15 -19.80 -10.87
C ASP A 582 30.82 -21.02 -11.75
N LEU A 583 29.53 -21.18 -12.05
CA LEU A 583 29.00 -22.26 -12.88
C LEU A 583 29.43 -22.13 -14.36
N GLU A 584 29.82 -20.95 -14.85
CA GLU A 584 30.25 -20.79 -16.25
C GLU A 584 31.53 -21.57 -16.56
N ARG A 585 32.32 -21.88 -15.52
CA ARG A 585 33.55 -22.67 -15.65
C ARG A 585 33.34 -24.03 -16.28
N ILE A 586 32.13 -24.61 -16.21
CA ILE A 586 31.80 -25.89 -16.85
C ILE A 586 31.09 -25.73 -18.20
N ALA A 587 30.90 -24.51 -18.71
CA ALA A 587 30.17 -24.26 -19.96
C ALA A 587 30.75 -25.03 -21.15
N PHE A 588 32.08 -25.15 -21.25
CA PHE A 588 32.72 -25.90 -22.33
C PHE A 588 32.30 -27.39 -22.36
N ARG A 589 31.98 -27.98 -21.20
CA ARG A 589 31.53 -29.37 -21.05
C ARG A 589 30.09 -29.58 -21.51
N MET A 590 29.28 -28.51 -21.53
CA MET A 590 27.88 -28.56 -21.94
C MET A 590 27.69 -28.89 -23.44
N HIS A 591 28.76 -28.95 -24.25
CA HIS A 591 28.70 -29.49 -25.61
C HIS A 591 28.40 -30.99 -25.66
N ASP A 592 28.68 -31.73 -24.58
CA ASP A 592 28.27 -33.12 -24.45
C ASP A 592 26.80 -33.20 -24.03
N SER A 593 25.99 -33.94 -24.79
CA SER A 593 24.53 -34.00 -24.58
C SER A 593 24.16 -34.69 -23.26
N ALA A 594 24.85 -35.78 -22.90
CA ALA A 594 24.56 -36.51 -21.67
C ALA A 594 24.89 -35.66 -20.43
N PHE A 595 26.05 -35.00 -20.44
CA PHE A 595 26.45 -34.08 -19.39
C PHE A 595 25.52 -32.87 -19.29
N PHE A 596 25.12 -32.28 -20.43
CA PHE A 596 24.16 -31.18 -20.46
C PHE A 596 22.84 -31.54 -19.79
N HIS A 597 22.27 -32.70 -20.12
CA HIS A 597 21.02 -33.16 -19.52
C HIS A 597 21.19 -33.47 -18.02
N ALA A 598 22.31 -34.07 -17.61
CA ALA A 598 22.59 -34.35 -16.21
C ALA A 598 22.71 -33.06 -15.38
N VAL A 599 23.49 -32.08 -15.86
CA VAL A 599 23.69 -30.79 -15.18
C VAL A 599 22.40 -29.99 -15.10
N THR A 600 21.67 -29.83 -16.22
CA THR A 600 20.42 -29.05 -16.21
C THR A 600 19.34 -29.70 -15.33
N SER A 601 19.26 -31.03 -15.29
CA SER A 601 18.35 -31.74 -14.39
C SER A 601 18.74 -31.58 -12.93
N LEU A 602 20.03 -31.70 -12.60
CA LEU A 602 20.55 -31.51 -11.25
C LEU A 602 20.30 -30.10 -10.75
N LEU A 603 20.64 -29.10 -11.56
CA LEU A 603 20.48 -27.70 -11.18
C LEU A 603 19.00 -27.32 -11.06
N ALA A 604 18.12 -27.82 -11.94
CA ALA A 604 16.67 -27.66 -11.80
C ALA A 604 16.16 -28.28 -10.49
N ALA A 605 16.61 -29.50 -10.14
CA ALA A 605 16.27 -30.16 -8.87
C ALA A 605 16.82 -29.40 -7.64
N ARG A 606 17.90 -28.63 -7.80
CA ARG A 606 18.45 -27.74 -6.76
C ARG A 606 17.90 -26.31 -6.81
N HIS A 607 16.90 -26.04 -7.63
CA HIS A 607 16.31 -24.71 -7.84
C HIS A 607 17.34 -23.63 -8.24
N VAL A 608 18.32 -24.01 -9.06
CA VAL A 608 19.34 -23.13 -9.61
C VAL A 608 19.16 -23.04 -11.12
N TYR A 609 19.10 -21.83 -11.64
CA TYR A 609 19.11 -21.53 -13.07
C TYR A 609 20.38 -20.77 -13.43
N HIS A 610 21.00 -21.12 -14.55
CA HIS A 610 22.16 -20.39 -15.06
C HIS A 610 22.02 -20.14 -16.57
N PRO A 611 21.95 -18.88 -17.04
CA PRO A 611 21.60 -18.56 -18.43
C PRO A 611 22.58 -19.18 -19.43
N THR A 612 23.89 -19.07 -19.17
CA THR A 612 24.94 -19.62 -20.05
C THR A 612 24.83 -21.14 -20.21
N LEU A 613 24.65 -21.90 -19.12
CA LEU A 613 24.53 -23.35 -19.19
C LEU A 613 23.24 -23.79 -19.89
N TRP A 614 22.11 -23.10 -19.63
CA TRP A 614 20.84 -23.41 -20.30
C TRP A 614 20.82 -23.02 -21.77
N SER A 615 21.61 -22.04 -22.21
CA SER A 615 21.71 -21.65 -23.62
C SER A 615 22.16 -22.80 -24.54
N TYR A 616 22.88 -23.79 -24.01
CA TYR A 616 23.27 -25.01 -24.74
C TYR A 616 22.06 -25.88 -25.14
N ALA A 617 20.87 -25.61 -24.61
CA ALA A 617 19.64 -26.25 -25.05
C ALA A 617 19.39 -26.07 -26.57
N PHE A 618 19.79 -24.93 -27.14
CA PHE A 618 19.71 -24.70 -28.59
C PHE A 618 20.69 -25.57 -29.37
N HIS A 619 21.92 -25.73 -28.87
CA HIS A 619 22.93 -26.60 -29.49
C HIS A 619 22.43 -28.05 -29.57
N HIS A 620 21.78 -28.53 -28.51
CA HIS A 620 21.25 -29.89 -28.43
C HIS A 620 19.86 -30.06 -29.03
N ASN A 621 19.22 -28.98 -29.50
CA ASN A 621 17.82 -28.97 -29.91
C ASN A 621 16.90 -29.62 -28.86
N ALA A 622 17.03 -29.20 -27.60
CA ALA A 622 16.36 -29.78 -26.43
C ALA A 622 15.14 -28.93 -26.02
N PRO A 623 13.91 -29.24 -26.47
CA PRO A 623 12.77 -28.31 -26.38
C PRO A 623 12.37 -27.95 -24.95
N GLU A 624 12.43 -28.90 -24.02
CA GLU A 624 12.07 -28.68 -22.61
C GLU A 624 13.02 -27.68 -21.94
N GLN A 625 14.33 -27.81 -22.18
CA GLN A 625 15.33 -26.87 -21.66
C GLN A 625 15.31 -25.53 -22.40
N ILE A 626 14.96 -25.51 -23.69
CA ILE A 626 14.76 -24.27 -24.46
C ILE A 626 13.62 -23.46 -23.85
N ARG A 627 12.50 -24.09 -23.45
CA ARG A 627 11.40 -23.40 -22.75
C ARG A 627 11.89 -22.69 -21.51
N VAL A 628 12.60 -23.41 -20.63
CA VAL A 628 13.14 -22.83 -19.39
C VAL A 628 14.06 -21.64 -19.68
N TYR A 629 14.94 -21.76 -20.68
CA TYR A 629 15.81 -20.65 -21.08
C TYR A 629 15.01 -19.43 -21.56
N LEU A 630 14.03 -19.64 -22.46
CA LEU A 630 13.23 -18.56 -23.03
C LEU A 630 12.35 -17.88 -21.99
N GLU A 631 11.80 -18.63 -21.03
CA GLU A 631 11.01 -18.07 -19.93
C GLU A 631 11.80 -17.07 -19.08
N HIS A 632 13.11 -17.30 -18.88
CA HIS A 632 14.02 -16.39 -18.16
C HIS A 632 14.63 -15.29 -19.04
N ALA A 633 14.42 -15.32 -20.36
CA ALA A 633 14.99 -14.35 -21.29
C ALA A 633 14.09 -13.10 -21.44
N ASP A 634 13.86 -12.36 -20.35
CA ASP A 634 12.89 -11.25 -20.29
C ASP A 634 13.03 -10.24 -21.44
N ALA A 635 14.27 -9.88 -21.80
CA ALA A 635 14.55 -8.94 -22.88
C ALA A 635 14.10 -9.45 -24.27
N PHE A 636 14.15 -10.77 -24.50
CA PHE A 636 13.64 -11.39 -25.72
C PHE A 636 12.12 -11.54 -25.66
N VAL A 637 11.59 -11.97 -24.52
CA VAL A 637 10.14 -12.12 -24.30
C VAL A 637 9.40 -10.80 -24.53
N ALA A 638 9.94 -9.69 -24.05
CA ALA A 638 9.37 -8.35 -24.25
C ALA A 638 9.25 -7.94 -25.73
N GLN A 639 10.01 -8.55 -26.64
CA GLN A 639 9.95 -8.29 -28.08
C GLN A 639 8.96 -9.22 -28.81
N CYS A 640 8.45 -10.26 -28.14
CA CYS A 640 7.58 -11.27 -28.73
C CYS A 640 6.08 -10.88 -28.70
N GLY A 641 5.73 -9.76 -28.07
CA GLY A 641 4.35 -9.28 -27.91
C GLY A 641 3.79 -9.52 -26.51
N ALA A 642 2.54 -9.10 -26.29
CA ALA A 642 1.90 -9.14 -24.97
C ALA A 642 1.39 -10.55 -24.58
N SER A 643 1.12 -11.40 -25.56
CA SER A 643 0.70 -12.79 -25.37
C SER A 643 1.19 -13.64 -26.53
N LEU A 644 1.60 -14.87 -26.25
CA LEU A 644 2.06 -15.84 -27.23
C LEU A 644 1.84 -17.25 -26.67
N HIS A 645 1.33 -18.15 -27.49
CA HIS A 645 1.32 -19.57 -27.19
C HIS A 645 2.04 -20.33 -28.30
N SER A 646 3.18 -20.94 -27.97
CA SER A 646 3.98 -21.72 -28.90
C SER A 646 4.58 -22.94 -28.20
N PRO A 647 5.05 -23.96 -28.96
CA PRO A 647 5.70 -25.13 -28.36
C PRO A 647 6.94 -24.83 -27.52
N LEU A 648 7.58 -23.66 -27.67
CA LEU A 648 8.84 -23.32 -26.98
C LEU A 648 8.71 -22.14 -26.01
N LEU A 649 7.64 -21.35 -26.11
CA LEU A 649 7.43 -20.17 -25.27
C LEU A 649 5.94 -19.91 -25.13
N THR A 650 5.47 -19.80 -23.89
CA THR A 650 4.16 -19.26 -23.55
C THR A 650 4.35 -17.94 -22.80
N ILE A 651 3.72 -16.88 -23.28
CA ILE A 651 3.69 -15.56 -22.65
C ILE A 651 2.26 -15.37 -22.14
N ASP A 652 2.10 -15.54 -20.84
CA ASP A 652 0.88 -15.19 -20.12
C ASP A 652 1.10 -13.86 -19.39
N PRO A 653 0.40 -12.77 -19.78
CA PRO A 653 0.65 -11.45 -19.21
C PRO A 653 0.27 -11.36 -17.73
N VAL A 654 -0.69 -12.17 -17.26
CA VAL A 654 -1.05 -12.24 -15.83
C VAL A 654 0.06 -12.96 -15.07
N GLY A 655 0.44 -14.17 -15.49
CA GLY A 655 1.52 -14.93 -14.85
C GLY A 655 2.90 -14.25 -14.89
N ARG A 656 3.14 -13.35 -15.85
CA ARG A 656 4.36 -12.52 -15.94
C ARG A 656 4.24 -11.16 -15.24
N HIS A 657 3.12 -10.87 -14.60
CA HIS A 657 2.86 -9.63 -13.88
C HIS A 657 2.94 -8.36 -14.77
N THR A 658 2.68 -8.51 -16.08
CA THR A 658 2.62 -7.39 -17.05
C THR A 658 1.21 -6.87 -17.27
N TYR A 659 0.20 -7.59 -16.78
CA TYR A 659 -1.20 -7.19 -16.75
C TYR A 659 -1.85 -7.65 -15.45
N GLN A 660 -2.78 -6.84 -14.95
CA GLN A 660 -3.73 -7.23 -13.91
C GLN A 660 -5.09 -6.60 -14.23
N HIS A 661 -6.17 -7.29 -13.90
CA HIS A 661 -7.50 -6.72 -14.01
C HIS A 661 -7.68 -5.56 -13.02
N LEU A 662 -8.37 -4.49 -13.44
CA LEU A 662 -8.67 -3.34 -12.60
C LEU A 662 -10.16 -3.03 -12.63
N ASP A 663 -10.73 -2.96 -11.43
CA ASP A 663 -12.09 -2.52 -11.18
C ASP A 663 -12.14 -1.01 -10.93
N TYR A 664 -13.20 -0.35 -11.40
CA TYR A 664 -13.41 1.09 -11.24
C TYR A 664 -14.69 1.37 -10.45
N ARG A 665 -14.55 1.86 -9.22
CA ARG A 665 -15.71 2.23 -8.37
C ARG A 665 -15.37 3.37 -7.38
N PRO A 666 -16.30 4.30 -7.11
CA PRO A 666 -17.54 4.53 -7.89
C PRO A 666 -17.18 5.04 -9.29
N PHE A 667 -17.90 4.60 -10.33
CA PHE A 667 -17.70 5.09 -11.69
C PHE A 667 -19.04 5.48 -12.31
N VAL A 668 -19.13 6.72 -12.80
CA VAL A 668 -20.28 7.23 -13.53
C VAL A 668 -19.79 7.75 -14.86
N ASN A 669 -20.25 7.12 -15.94
CA ASN A 669 -19.90 7.54 -17.28
C ASN A 669 -20.71 8.79 -17.66
N ALA A 670 -20.03 9.82 -18.18
CA ALA A 670 -20.67 11.09 -18.52
C ALA A 670 -21.62 10.98 -19.75
N ARG A 671 -21.40 9.97 -20.61
CA ARG A 671 -22.09 9.80 -21.89
C ARG A 671 -22.22 8.33 -22.29
N ALA A 672 -23.45 7.83 -22.39
CA ALA A 672 -23.73 6.50 -22.96
C ALA A 672 -23.74 6.48 -24.50
N HIS A 673 -24.16 7.58 -25.14
CA HIS A 673 -24.29 7.68 -26.60
C HIS A 673 -23.05 8.32 -27.26
N ARG A 674 -22.73 7.84 -28.47
CA ARG A 674 -21.64 8.35 -29.30
C ARG A 674 -21.92 9.78 -29.76
N LEU A 675 -20.98 10.69 -29.52
CA LEU A 675 -20.99 12.05 -30.06
C LEU A 675 -19.97 12.14 -31.21
N GLY A 676 -20.45 12.24 -32.46
CA GLY A 676 -19.60 12.30 -33.65
C GLY A 676 -19.08 10.94 -34.13
N ASP A 677 -17.99 10.95 -34.90
CA ASP A 677 -17.50 9.77 -35.62
C ASP A 677 -16.69 8.79 -34.77
N ARG A 678 -16.50 9.01 -33.47
CA ARG A 678 -15.80 8.05 -32.60
C ARG A 678 -16.45 8.01 -31.23
N ARG A 679 -16.44 6.83 -30.60
CA ARG A 679 -16.71 6.72 -29.16
C ARG A 679 -15.45 7.16 -28.41
N GLU A 680 -15.63 7.91 -27.33
CA GLU A 680 -14.55 8.44 -26.52
C GLU A 680 -14.74 8.01 -25.05
N ILE A 681 -13.68 7.48 -24.44
CA ILE A 681 -13.63 7.20 -23.01
C ILE A 681 -12.90 8.39 -22.39
N VAL A 682 -13.63 9.23 -21.65
CA VAL A 682 -13.11 10.49 -21.09
C VAL A 682 -12.17 10.27 -19.90
N ASN A 683 -12.32 9.17 -19.16
CA ASN A 683 -11.42 8.81 -18.08
C ASN A 683 -10.14 8.19 -18.65
N ASP A 684 -9.03 8.93 -18.60
CA ASP A 684 -7.74 8.52 -19.17
C ASP A 684 -7.20 7.21 -18.59
N ARG A 685 -7.42 6.96 -17.28
CA ARG A 685 -6.97 5.74 -16.60
C ARG A 685 -7.72 4.51 -17.10
N LEU A 686 -9.06 4.59 -17.15
CA LEU A 686 -9.90 3.55 -17.74
C LEU A 686 -9.56 3.33 -19.23
N LEU A 687 -9.33 4.40 -19.99
CA LEU A 687 -8.94 4.30 -21.40
C LEU A 687 -7.60 3.57 -21.56
N GLN A 688 -6.61 3.86 -20.70
CA GLN A 688 -5.32 3.17 -20.70
C GLN A 688 -5.49 1.69 -20.39
N GLN A 689 -6.25 1.34 -19.36
CA GLN A 689 -6.50 -0.05 -18.96
C GLN A 689 -7.27 -0.83 -20.04
N TYR A 690 -8.32 -0.23 -20.60
CA TYR A 690 -9.09 -0.84 -21.69
C TYR A 690 -8.22 -1.05 -22.94
N ARG A 691 -7.33 -0.11 -23.27
CA ARG A 691 -6.36 -0.29 -24.37
C ARG A 691 -5.34 -1.39 -24.09
N ALA A 692 -4.89 -1.52 -22.85
CA ALA A 692 -3.99 -2.61 -22.45
C ALA A 692 -4.66 -3.98 -22.64
N LEU A 693 -5.91 -4.13 -22.19
CA LEU A 693 -6.70 -5.33 -22.46
C LEU A 693 -6.81 -5.58 -23.96
N LEU A 694 -7.28 -4.60 -24.75
CA LEU A 694 -7.43 -4.77 -26.20
C LEU A 694 -6.13 -5.18 -26.89
N ALA A 695 -5.00 -4.61 -26.48
CA ALA A 695 -3.69 -4.97 -27.01
C ALA A 695 -3.34 -6.44 -26.75
N ILE A 696 -3.67 -6.98 -25.56
CA ILE A 696 -3.51 -8.40 -25.23
C ILE A 696 -4.45 -9.26 -26.09
N LEU A 697 -5.73 -8.88 -26.18
CA LEU A 697 -6.73 -9.64 -26.92
C LEU A 697 -6.43 -9.71 -28.42
N CYS A 698 -5.71 -8.73 -29.00
CA CYS A 698 -5.26 -8.77 -30.39
C CYS A 698 -4.32 -9.96 -30.71
N TYR A 699 -3.69 -10.57 -29.72
CA TYR A 699 -2.86 -11.77 -29.90
C TYR A 699 -3.64 -13.08 -29.80
N GLN A 700 -4.92 -13.02 -29.40
CA GLN A 700 -5.75 -14.20 -29.17
C GLN A 700 -6.56 -14.55 -30.42
N ARG A 701 -6.56 -15.84 -30.82
CA ARG A 701 -7.39 -16.32 -31.94
C ARG A 701 -8.86 -16.46 -31.52
N GLU A 702 -9.07 -16.90 -30.29
CA GLU A 702 -10.37 -17.05 -29.64
C GLU A 702 -10.24 -16.51 -28.21
N LEU A 703 -11.31 -15.89 -27.72
CA LEU A 703 -11.35 -15.36 -26.35
C LEU A 703 -11.72 -16.48 -25.38
N THR A 704 -11.03 -16.55 -24.25
CA THR A 704 -11.40 -17.45 -23.14
C THR A 704 -12.67 -16.95 -22.44
N ASP A 705 -13.30 -17.83 -21.66
CA ASP A 705 -14.48 -17.47 -20.86
C ASP A 705 -14.18 -16.34 -19.87
N ASP A 706 -13.00 -16.34 -19.23
CA ASP A 706 -12.55 -15.24 -18.35
C ASP A 706 -12.35 -13.93 -19.14
N GLN A 707 -11.71 -13.96 -20.32
CA GLN A 707 -11.56 -12.77 -21.16
C GLN A 707 -12.91 -12.21 -21.64
N LEU A 708 -13.90 -13.07 -21.88
CA LEU A 708 -15.26 -12.63 -22.19
C LEU A 708 -15.93 -11.92 -20.99
N MET A 709 -15.66 -12.37 -19.77
CA MET A 709 -16.08 -11.68 -18.54
C MET A 709 -15.41 -10.30 -18.45
N GLU A 710 -14.10 -10.19 -18.66
CA GLU A 710 -13.38 -8.91 -18.63
C GLU A 710 -13.91 -7.92 -19.68
N VAL A 711 -14.11 -8.39 -20.92
CA VAL A 711 -14.68 -7.57 -22.00
C VAL A 711 -16.08 -7.10 -21.61
N THR A 712 -16.92 -7.99 -21.06
CA THR A 712 -18.26 -7.64 -20.57
C THR A 712 -18.17 -6.53 -19.52
N TYR A 713 -17.28 -6.66 -18.54
CA TYR A 713 -17.06 -5.67 -17.49
C TYR A 713 -16.73 -4.28 -18.05
N TYR A 714 -15.70 -4.17 -18.88
CA TYR A 714 -15.29 -2.86 -19.41
C TYR A 714 -16.30 -2.27 -20.39
N LEU A 715 -17.12 -3.09 -21.06
CA LEU A 715 -18.25 -2.61 -21.87
C LEU A 715 -19.38 -2.06 -20.99
N LEU A 716 -19.66 -2.68 -19.85
CA LEU A 716 -20.62 -2.19 -18.85
C LEU A 716 -20.19 -0.83 -18.29
N LEU A 717 -18.91 -0.66 -17.95
CA LEU A 717 -18.39 0.66 -17.53
C LEU A 717 -18.59 1.75 -18.60
N GLN A 718 -18.70 1.38 -19.88
CA GLN A 718 -18.93 2.32 -20.99
C GLN A 718 -20.42 2.51 -21.33
N ASP A 719 -21.35 1.97 -20.54
CA ASP A 719 -22.79 1.87 -20.83
C ASP A 719 -23.12 1.21 -22.19
N ARG A 720 -22.26 0.31 -22.68
CA ARG A 720 -22.45 -0.41 -23.96
C ARG A 720 -23.22 -1.71 -23.72
N ILE A 721 -24.42 -1.59 -23.15
CA ILE A 721 -25.22 -2.71 -22.64
C ILE A 721 -25.48 -3.80 -23.69
N ASP A 722 -25.93 -3.44 -24.90
CA ASP A 722 -26.22 -4.42 -25.96
C ASP A 722 -24.98 -5.24 -26.35
N GLU A 723 -23.81 -4.59 -26.40
CA GLU A 723 -22.56 -5.25 -26.73
C GLU A 723 -22.10 -6.14 -25.57
N ALA A 724 -22.21 -5.65 -24.33
CA ALA A 724 -21.93 -6.42 -23.13
C ALA A 724 -22.78 -7.70 -23.07
N LEU A 725 -24.10 -7.60 -23.30
CA LEU A 725 -25.00 -8.76 -23.40
C LEU A 725 -24.56 -9.73 -24.50
N GLY A 726 -24.16 -9.22 -25.66
CA GLY A 726 -23.66 -10.02 -26.77
C GLY A 726 -22.40 -10.84 -26.41
N TYR A 727 -21.42 -10.23 -25.76
CA TYR A 727 -20.22 -10.93 -25.30
C TYR A 727 -20.49 -11.88 -24.14
N PHE A 728 -21.27 -11.44 -23.14
CA PHE A 728 -21.61 -12.25 -21.96
C PHE A 728 -22.39 -13.52 -22.33
N SER A 729 -23.26 -13.47 -23.34
CA SER A 729 -24.03 -14.64 -23.80
C SER A 729 -23.17 -15.81 -24.31
N ARG A 730 -21.90 -15.55 -24.64
CA ARG A 730 -20.94 -16.55 -25.13
C ARG A 730 -20.17 -17.24 -24.02
N VAL A 731 -20.22 -16.70 -22.80
CA VAL A 731 -19.52 -17.23 -21.63
C VAL A 731 -20.12 -18.58 -21.25
N ASN A 732 -19.28 -19.60 -21.12
CA ASN A 732 -19.64 -20.88 -20.53
C ASN A 732 -19.29 -20.89 -19.03
N PRO A 733 -20.29 -20.81 -18.13
CA PRO A 733 -20.04 -20.63 -16.71
C PRO A 733 -19.58 -21.91 -16.01
N ASP A 734 -19.57 -23.06 -16.68
CA ASP A 734 -19.01 -24.32 -16.15
C ASP A 734 -17.48 -24.39 -16.32
N ARG A 735 -16.89 -23.44 -17.05
CA ARG A 735 -15.45 -23.31 -17.27
C ARG A 735 -14.81 -22.19 -16.45
N LEU A 736 -15.60 -21.44 -15.69
CA LEU A 736 -15.15 -20.31 -14.90
C LEU A 736 -14.86 -20.72 -13.46
N VAL A 737 -13.72 -20.25 -12.95
CA VAL A 737 -13.43 -20.22 -11.51
C VAL A 737 -14.27 -19.13 -10.82
N THR A 738 -14.52 -18.03 -11.52
CA THR A 738 -15.24 -16.83 -11.07
C THR A 738 -16.77 -16.97 -11.11
N ARG A 739 -17.31 -18.07 -10.56
CA ARG A 739 -18.75 -18.35 -10.63
C ARG A 739 -19.59 -17.30 -9.90
N LEU A 740 -19.09 -16.80 -8.78
CA LEU A 740 -19.69 -15.71 -8.01
C LEU A 740 -19.88 -14.45 -8.87
N GLN A 741 -18.84 -14.04 -9.60
CA GLN A 741 -18.85 -12.87 -10.49
C GLN A 741 -19.78 -13.09 -11.69
N TYR A 742 -19.78 -14.29 -12.27
CA TYR A 742 -20.72 -14.65 -13.34
C TYR A 742 -22.17 -14.55 -12.90
N ASP A 743 -22.50 -15.08 -11.73
CA ASP A 743 -23.86 -14.99 -11.18
C ASP A 743 -24.22 -13.53 -10.87
N TYR A 744 -23.29 -12.72 -10.36
CA TYR A 744 -23.50 -11.29 -10.16
C TYR A 744 -23.78 -10.55 -11.48
N PHE A 745 -22.98 -10.80 -12.54
CA PHE A 745 -23.22 -10.23 -13.87
C PHE A 745 -24.56 -10.69 -14.44
N THR A 746 -24.92 -11.96 -14.24
CA THR A 746 -26.22 -12.48 -14.65
C THR A 746 -27.35 -11.72 -13.98
N ALA A 747 -27.29 -11.54 -12.66
CA ALA A 747 -28.33 -10.84 -11.91
C ALA A 747 -28.41 -9.35 -12.30
N TYR A 748 -27.26 -8.69 -12.47
CA TYR A 748 -27.20 -7.30 -12.90
C TYR A 748 -27.72 -7.09 -14.33
N LEU A 749 -27.30 -7.94 -15.27
CA LEU A 749 -27.71 -7.85 -16.69
C LEU A 749 -29.20 -8.18 -16.90
N ASP A 750 -29.80 -8.94 -15.99
CA ASP A 750 -31.24 -9.30 -16.04
C ASP A 750 -32.13 -8.05 -15.98
N PHE A 751 -31.70 -6.96 -15.32
CA PHE A 751 -32.41 -5.68 -15.28
C PHE A 751 -32.52 -4.98 -16.63
N PHE A 752 -31.71 -5.37 -17.61
CA PHE A 752 -31.78 -4.86 -18.98
C PHE A 752 -32.65 -5.74 -19.88
N THR A 753 -33.39 -6.68 -19.27
CA THR A 753 -34.41 -7.50 -19.94
C THR A 753 -35.80 -7.20 -19.38
N PRO A 754 -36.89 -7.47 -20.12
CA PRO A 754 -38.25 -7.07 -19.69
C PRO A 754 -38.77 -7.71 -18.39
N ASP A 755 -38.20 -8.84 -17.94
CA ASP A 755 -38.66 -9.56 -16.74
C ASP A 755 -37.45 -10.20 -16.00
N PRO A 756 -36.96 -9.58 -14.92
CA PRO A 756 -35.72 -9.99 -14.25
C PRO A 756 -35.93 -11.17 -13.28
N GLN A 757 -36.40 -12.31 -13.81
CA GLN A 757 -36.66 -13.51 -13.00
C GLN A 757 -35.38 -14.19 -12.50
N ARG A 758 -34.29 -14.13 -13.26
CA ARG A 758 -33.03 -14.81 -12.92
C ARG A 758 -32.34 -14.11 -11.75
N ALA A 759 -32.43 -12.79 -11.69
CA ALA A 759 -31.84 -11.99 -10.62
C ALA A 759 -32.37 -12.42 -9.24
N GLY A 760 -33.69 -12.63 -9.10
CA GLY A 760 -34.29 -13.06 -7.84
C GLY A 760 -33.73 -14.38 -7.30
N ALA A 761 -33.67 -15.41 -8.16
CA ALA A 761 -33.14 -16.72 -7.77
C ALA A 761 -31.64 -16.68 -7.38
N ILE A 762 -30.87 -15.80 -8.00
CA ILE A 762 -29.45 -15.60 -7.68
C ILE A 762 -29.31 -14.87 -6.34
N VAL A 763 -30.08 -13.81 -6.09
CA VAL A 763 -30.06 -13.08 -4.82
C VAL A 763 -30.38 -14.02 -3.65
N GLU A 764 -31.39 -14.89 -3.79
CA GLU A 764 -31.72 -15.89 -2.77
C GLU A 764 -30.56 -16.86 -2.49
N ARG A 765 -29.84 -17.29 -3.54
CA ARG A 765 -28.67 -18.19 -3.40
C ARG A 765 -27.55 -17.58 -2.56
N TYR A 766 -27.32 -16.27 -2.70
CA TYR A 766 -26.21 -15.56 -2.04
C TYR A 766 -26.64 -14.75 -0.80
N ALA A 767 -27.88 -14.91 -0.34
CA ALA A 767 -28.42 -14.17 0.81
C ALA A 767 -27.59 -14.35 2.09
N ASP A 768 -27.08 -15.56 2.32
CA ASP A 768 -26.25 -15.92 3.48
C ASP A 768 -24.75 -16.06 3.11
N TYR A 769 -24.30 -15.43 2.02
CA TYR A 769 -22.89 -15.53 1.61
C TYR A 769 -21.96 -14.98 2.71
N PRO A 770 -20.86 -15.68 3.06
CA PRO A 770 -20.07 -15.38 4.25
C PRO A 770 -19.23 -14.10 4.12
N VAL A 771 -18.95 -13.64 2.90
CA VAL A 771 -18.19 -12.40 2.65
C VAL A 771 -19.15 -11.22 2.55
N ASP A 772 -19.07 -10.32 3.54
CA ASP A 772 -20.02 -9.20 3.69
C ASP A 772 -20.12 -8.34 2.42
N ARG A 773 -18.99 -7.96 1.80
CA ARG A 773 -18.98 -7.15 0.57
C ARG A 773 -19.80 -7.78 -0.58
N TRP A 774 -19.73 -9.09 -0.75
CA TRP A 774 -20.49 -9.80 -1.79
C TRP A 774 -21.95 -9.98 -1.39
N ARG A 775 -22.21 -10.34 -0.12
CA ARG A 775 -23.57 -10.44 0.41
C ARG A 775 -24.33 -9.12 0.26
N GLU A 776 -23.68 -8.00 0.57
CA GLU A 776 -24.23 -6.64 0.40
C GLU A 776 -24.46 -6.29 -1.07
N ALA A 777 -23.55 -6.69 -1.97
CA ALA A 777 -23.73 -6.48 -3.41
C ALA A 777 -24.97 -7.21 -3.96
N PHE A 778 -25.18 -8.47 -3.57
CA PHE A 778 -26.41 -9.20 -3.95
C PHE A 778 -27.66 -8.64 -3.23
N ALA A 779 -27.54 -8.24 -1.96
CA ALA A 779 -28.64 -7.59 -1.25
C ALA A 779 -29.10 -6.31 -1.96
N ALA A 780 -28.17 -5.50 -2.49
CA ALA A 780 -28.48 -4.30 -3.27
C ALA A 780 -29.30 -4.61 -4.54
N ILE A 781 -29.00 -5.71 -5.24
CA ILE A 781 -29.83 -6.19 -6.36
C ILE A 781 -31.22 -6.59 -5.86
N GLY A 782 -31.30 -7.29 -4.72
CA GLY A 782 -32.56 -7.65 -4.07
C GLY A 782 -33.46 -6.45 -3.76
N GLN A 783 -32.87 -5.34 -3.32
CA GLN A 783 -33.60 -4.10 -3.07
C GLN A 783 -34.19 -3.49 -4.35
N GLN A 784 -33.40 -3.44 -5.43
CA GLN A 784 -33.88 -2.96 -6.72
C GLN A 784 -35.04 -3.84 -7.25
N LEU A 785 -34.97 -5.16 -7.05
CA LEU A 785 -36.07 -6.06 -7.38
C LEU A 785 -37.34 -5.78 -6.56
N ALA A 786 -37.19 -5.48 -5.27
CA ALA A 786 -38.32 -5.11 -4.40
C ALA A 786 -38.96 -3.78 -4.86
N GLU A 787 -38.15 -2.78 -5.22
CA GLU A 787 -38.63 -1.51 -5.77
C GLU A 787 -39.38 -1.67 -7.09
N ILE A 788 -38.89 -2.52 -8.00
CA ILE A 788 -39.57 -2.85 -9.26
C ILE A 788 -40.96 -3.46 -8.99
N ARG A 789 -41.11 -4.20 -7.88
CA ARG A 789 -42.39 -4.77 -7.43
C ARG A 789 -43.27 -3.76 -6.68
N GLY A 790 -42.81 -2.53 -6.48
CA GLY A 790 -43.53 -1.46 -5.77
C GLY A 790 -43.39 -1.53 -4.25
N GLU A 791 -42.44 -2.31 -3.73
CA GLU A 791 -42.13 -2.34 -2.29
C GLU A 791 -41.29 -1.11 -1.89
N PRO A 792 -41.41 -0.61 -0.65
CA PRO A 792 -40.67 0.56 -0.20
C PRO A 792 -39.16 0.30 -0.15
N HIS A 793 -38.38 1.30 -0.58
CA HIS A 793 -36.92 1.26 -0.49
C HIS A 793 -36.45 1.14 0.97
N ALA A 794 -35.65 0.13 1.26
CA ALA A 794 -34.92 -0.02 2.52
C ALA A 794 -33.45 0.32 2.28
N VAL A 795 -32.72 0.84 3.27
CA VAL A 795 -31.25 1.02 3.17
C VAL A 795 -30.58 -0.19 3.81
N THR A 796 -29.86 -1.01 3.03
CA THR A 796 -29.16 -2.20 3.56
C THR A 796 -27.77 -1.88 4.10
N SER A 797 -27.06 -0.92 3.48
CA SER A 797 -25.74 -0.47 3.94
C SER A 797 -25.77 1.03 4.21
N PRO A 798 -25.86 1.47 5.47
CA PRO A 798 -25.83 2.90 5.83
C PRO A 798 -24.51 3.59 5.48
N GLU A 799 -23.43 2.81 5.30
CA GLU A 799 -22.10 3.30 4.92
C GLU A 799 -21.99 3.55 3.39
N ASP A 800 -22.84 2.91 2.58
CA ASP A 800 -22.94 3.19 1.15
C ASP A 800 -23.68 4.52 0.92
N LEU A 801 -22.89 5.55 0.59
CA LEU A 801 -23.38 6.90 0.33
C LEU A 801 -24.45 6.94 -0.77
N GLN A 802 -24.36 6.07 -1.78
CA GLN A 802 -25.30 6.05 -2.89
C GLN A 802 -26.63 5.43 -2.48
N GLN A 803 -26.61 4.34 -1.70
CA GLN A 803 -27.84 3.75 -1.13
C GLN A 803 -28.52 4.73 -0.17
N ALA A 804 -27.75 5.33 0.75
CA ALA A 804 -28.28 6.31 1.69
C ALA A 804 -28.91 7.51 0.99
N GLN A 805 -28.28 8.01 -0.08
CA GLN A 805 -28.81 9.12 -0.86
C GLN A 805 -30.06 8.74 -1.67
N THR A 806 -30.11 7.51 -2.20
CA THR A 806 -31.29 6.99 -2.92
C THR A 806 -32.49 6.85 -1.99
N GLY A 807 -32.30 6.31 -0.78
CA GLY A 807 -33.35 6.25 0.24
C GLY A 807 -33.84 7.62 0.71
N LEU A 808 -32.95 8.60 0.83
CA LEU A 808 -33.35 10.00 1.11
C LEU A 808 -34.17 10.58 -0.05
N ALA A 809 -33.79 10.34 -1.31
CA ALA A 809 -34.52 10.81 -2.47
C ALA A 809 -35.92 10.17 -2.59
N ALA A 810 -36.04 8.86 -2.31
CA ALA A 810 -37.32 8.13 -2.35
C ALA A 810 -38.35 8.65 -1.33
N THR A 811 -37.88 9.25 -0.23
CA THR A 811 -38.74 9.81 0.83
C THR A 811 -38.90 11.33 0.73
N GLU A 812 -38.33 11.97 -0.29
CA GLU A 812 -38.42 13.42 -0.48
C GLU A 812 -39.75 13.80 -1.12
N GLY A 813 -40.40 14.82 -0.55
CA GLY A 813 -41.62 15.39 -1.10
C GLY A 813 -41.31 16.23 -2.32
N ASN A 814 -41.96 15.95 -3.44
CA ASN A 814 -41.80 16.73 -4.67
C ASN A 814 -43.13 16.81 -5.43
N PHE A 815 -43.26 17.84 -6.26
CA PHE A 815 -44.40 18.01 -7.14
C PHE A 815 -44.01 18.67 -8.46
N GLU A 816 -44.79 18.36 -9.48
CA GLU A 816 -44.87 19.08 -10.75
C GLU A 816 -46.30 19.58 -10.94
N PHE A 817 -46.50 20.67 -11.67
CA PHE A 817 -47.85 21.10 -12.01
C PHE A 817 -47.94 21.71 -13.40
N GLN A 818 -49.13 21.64 -13.98
CA GLN A 818 -49.47 22.25 -15.25
C GLN A 818 -50.74 23.09 -15.11
N VAL A 819 -50.75 24.29 -15.68
CA VAL A 819 -51.93 25.16 -15.78
C VAL A 819 -52.41 25.21 -17.23
N GLU A 820 -53.55 24.59 -17.51
CA GLU A 820 -54.14 24.55 -18.86
C GLU A 820 -55.67 24.53 -18.77
N ALA A 821 -56.35 25.13 -19.76
CA ALA A 821 -57.82 25.12 -19.85
C ALA A 821 -58.54 25.51 -18.54
N ARG A 822 -58.01 26.53 -17.84
CA ARG A 822 -58.51 27.04 -16.54
C ARG A 822 -58.38 26.07 -15.37
N LYS A 823 -57.62 24.98 -15.53
CA LYS A 823 -57.33 23.99 -14.49
C LYS A 823 -55.84 23.99 -14.13
N ILE A 824 -55.55 23.65 -12.88
CA ILE A 824 -54.23 23.36 -12.34
C ILE A 824 -54.20 21.87 -12.03
N ALA A 825 -53.38 21.11 -12.73
CA ALA A 825 -53.12 19.70 -12.44
C ALA A 825 -51.79 19.59 -11.70
N ILE A 826 -51.82 19.14 -10.44
CA ILE A 826 -50.64 18.97 -9.59
C ILE A 826 -50.36 17.47 -9.48
N ARG A 827 -49.18 17.04 -9.94
CA ARG A 827 -48.65 15.68 -9.73
C ARG A 827 -47.66 15.71 -8.58
N TYR A 828 -47.83 14.88 -7.57
CA TYR A 828 -47.03 14.96 -6.35
C TYR A 828 -46.73 13.58 -5.75
N GLN A 829 -45.68 13.52 -4.95
CA GLN A 829 -45.30 12.37 -4.13
C GLN A 829 -44.87 12.86 -2.75
N ASN A 830 -45.16 12.10 -1.69
CA ASN A 830 -44.74 12.39 -0.31
C ASN A 830 -45.09 13.83 0.15
N MET A 831 -46.25 14.35 -0.24
CA MET A 831 -46.72 15.70 0.13
C MET A 831 -48.14 15.65 0.66
N THR A 832 -48.39 16.39 1.74
CA THR A 832 -49.70 16.49 2.40
C THR A 832 -50.43 17.78 2.06
N SER A 833 -49.72 18.87 1.78
CA SER A 833 -50.32 20.15 1.39
C SER A 833 -49.36 20.98 0.54
N VAL A 834 -49.93 21.88 -0.25
CA VAL A 834 -49.21 22.90 -1.01
C VAL A 834 -49.89 24.25 -0.86
N ARG A 835 -49.10 25.32 -0.94
CA ARG A 835 -49.60 26.70 -1.02
C ARG A 835 -49.49 27.21 -2.45
N ILE A 836 -50.61 27.66 -3.00
CA ILE A 836 -50.71 28.24 -4.34
C ILE A 836 -50.86 29.75 -4.21
N ASN A 837 -49.91 30.50 -4.76
CA ASN A 837 -49.91 31.95 -4.89
C ASN A 837 -50.25 32.33 -6.34
N TYR A 838 -51.11 33.32 -6.51
CA TYR A 838 -51.53 33.85 -7.80
C TYR A 838 -51.10 35.31 -7.91
N TYR A 839 -50.31 35.63 -8.94
CA TYR A 839 -49.87 37.00 -9.22
C TYR A 839 -50.46 37.46 -10.56
N LEU A 840 -51.23 38.55 -10.53
CA LEU A 840 -51.68 39.22 -11.74
C LEU A 840 -50.47 39.77 -12.48
N MET A 841 -50.36 39.44 -13.76
CA MET A 841 -49.26 39.88 -14.61
C MET A 841 -49.67 41.12 -15.40
N ASP A 842 -48.90 42.19 -15.25
CA ASP A 842 -48.91 43.28 -16.22
C ASP A 842 -48.07 42.85 -17.43
N ILE A 843 -48.75 42.24 -18.40
CA ILE A 843 -48.09 41.70 -19.60
C ILE A 843 -47.45 42.81 -20.43
N GLU A 844 -48.01 44.01 -20.46
CA GLU A 844 -47.45 45.09 -21.26
C GLU A 844 -46.09 45.52 -20.72
N LEU A 845 -45.98 45.64 -19.40
CA LEU A 845 -44.71 45.93 -18.73
C LEU A 845 -43.69 44.81 -18.92
N LEU A 846 -44.10 43.55 -18.73
CA LEU A 846 -43.23 42.38 -18.89
C LEU A 846 -42.73 42.23 -20.33
N PHE A 847 -43.61 42.44 -21.31
CA PHE A 847 -43.27 42.42 -22.72
C PHE A 847 -42.32 43.56 -23.09
N SER A 848 -42.53 44.77 -22.57
CA SER A 848 -41.66 45.92 -22.87
C SER A 848 -40.24 45.75 -22.33
N ARG A 849 -40.07 45.01 -21.22
CA ARG A 849 -38.75 44.70 -20.64
C ARG A 849 -38.05 43.55 -21.34
N ASN A 850 -38.79 42.54 -21.79
CA ASN A 850 -38.26 41.35 -22.45
C ASN A 850 -39.24 40.83 -23.54
N PRO A 851 -39.24 41.43 -24.75
CA PRO A 851 -40.26 41.15 -25.78
C PRO A 851 -40.20 39.73 -26.41
N PHE A 852 -39.07 39.03 -26.28
CA PHE A 852 -38.81 37.74 -26.92
C PHE A 852 -38.66 36.57 -25.91
N VAL A 853 -39.08 36.75 -24.66
CA VAL A 853 -38.99 35.71 -23.61
C VAL A 853 -40.36 35.03 -23.47
N GLN A 854 -40.43 33.73 -23.79
CA GLN A 854 -41.69 32.97 -23.76
C GLN A 854 -42.08 32.47 -22.35
N GLN A 855 -41.16 32.51 -21.37
CA GLN A 855 -41.39 32.06 -19.99
C GLN A 855 -40.73 33.03 -18.99
N TYR A 856 -41.55 33.70 -18.17
CA TYR A 856 -41.07 34.58 -17.09
C TYR A 856 -40.87 33.76 -15.81
N THR A 857 -39.64 33.36 -15.49
CA THR A 857 -39.32 32.62 -14.25
C THR A 857 -38.46 33.47 -13.30
N GLY A 858 -38.86 33.53 -12.02
CA GLY A 858 -37.99 33.97 -10.91
C GLY A 858 -37.99 35.45 -10.51
N GLN A 859 -38.64 36.37 -11.24
CA GLN A 859 -38.60 37.82 -10.92
C GLN A 859 -39.74 38.33 -10.01
N PHE A 860 -40.66 37.47 -9.57
CA PHE A 860 -41.86 37.88 -8.83
C PHE A 860 -41.75 37.72 -7.29
N SER A 861 -40.59 37.30 -6.77
CA SER A 861 -40.38 37.04 -5.33
C SER A 861 -40.40 38.29 -4.43
N THR A 862 -40.52 39.50 -5.00
CA THR A 862 -40.55 40.78 -4.28
C THR A 862 -41.94 41.43 -4.24
N ILE A 863 -42.95 40.83 -4.89
CA ILE A 863 -44.33 41.35 -4.93
C ILE A 863 -45.28 40.49 -4.09
N ARG A 864 -46.33 41.10 -3.54
CA ARG A 864 -47.37 40.39 -2.78
C ARG A 864 -48.33 39.68 -3.74
N PRO A 865 -48.70 38.41 -3.52
CA PRO A 865 -49.67 37.71 -4.35
C PRO A 865 -51.06 38.35 -4.24
N ASN A 866 -51.79 38.35 -5.36
CA ASN A 866 -53.16 38.85 -5.46
C ASN A 866 -54.16 37.89 -4.78
N HIS A 867 -53.86 36.59 -4.80
CA HIS A 867 -54.63 35.57 -4.11
C HIS A 867 -53.69 34.45 -3.66
N THR A 868 -53.97 33.84 -2.52
CA THR A 868 -53.22 32.69 -2.00
C THR A 868 -54.19 31.67 -1.45
N ALA A 869 -54.01 30.41 -1.82
CA ALA A 869 -54.79 29.28 -1.34
C ALA A 869 -53.86 28.19 -0.79
N THR A 870 -54.26 27.51 0.28
CA THR A 870 -53.59 26.29 0.74
C THR A 870 -54.47 25.10 0.39
N ILE A 871 -53.89 24.11 -0.29
CA ILE A 871 -54.59 22.93 -0.78
C ILE A 871 -54.03 21.71 -0.05
N GLU A 872 -54.92 20.97 0.60
CA GLU A 872 -54.61 19.64 1.14
C GLU A 872 -54.58 18.63 -0.01
N LEU A 873 -53.53 17.83 -0.05
CA LEU A 873 -53.27 16.83 -1.07
C LEU A 873 -53.65 15.44 -0.53
N PRO A 874 -54.62 14.73 -1.13
CA PRO A 874 -54.99 13.38 -0.69
C PRO A 874 -53.81 12.40 -0.75
N ALA A 875 -53.67 11.54 0.25
CA ALA A 875 -52.60 10.54 0.29
C ALA A 875 -52.78 9.43 -0.76
N ASP A 876 -54.02 9.21 -1.21
CA ASP A 876 -54.42 8.06 -2.01
C ASP A 876 -54.29 8.30 -3.53
N THR A 877 -53.94 9.52 -3.93
CA THR A 877 -53.85 9.94 -5.33
C THR A 877 -52.51 10.58 -5.61
N GLN A 878 -51.97 10.37 -6.82
CA GLN A 878 -50.73 11.02 -7.27
C GLN A 878 -50.99 12.31 -8.06
N VAL A 879 -52.27 12.62 -8.35
CA VAL A 879 -52.68 13.80 -9.12
C VAL A 879 -53.88 14.47 -8.45
N THR A 880 -53.82 15.78 -8.23
CA THR A 880 -54.95 16.61 -7.79
C THR A 880 -55.22 17.68 -8.85
N GLU A 881 -56.47 17.76 -9.32
CA GLU A 881 -56.94 18.82 -10.24
C GLU A 881 -57.73 19.89 -9.48
N LEU A 882 -57.44 21.17 -9.80
CA LEU A 882 -58.10 22.34 -9.24
C LEU A 882 -58.53 23.29 -10.35
N GLU A 883 -59.62 24.03 -10.17
CA GLU A 883 -59.97 25.13 -11.07
C GLU A 883 -59.30 26.44 -10.65
N LEU A 884 -58.98 27.30 -11.62
CA LEU A 884 -58.55 28.66 -11.33
C LEU A 884 -59.67 29.44 -10.60
N PRO A 885 -59.33 30.28 -9.59
CA PRO A 885 -60.32 31.10 -8.90
C PRO A 885 -61.18 31.92 -9.87
N ALA A 886 -62.48 32.01 -9.62
CA ALA A 886 -63.43 32.67 -10.53
C ALA A 886 -63.04 34.11 -10.91
N GLN A 887 -62.38 34.83 -9.99
CA GLN A 887 -61.89 36.20 -10.17
C GLN A 887 -60.70 36.32 -11.14
N LEU A 888 -60.06 35.21 -11.48
CA LEU A 888 -58.82 35.14 -12.25
C LEU A 888 -59.00 34.44 -13.61
N LEU A 889 -60.22 33.97 -13.93
CA LEU A 889 -60.50 33.17 -15.14
C LEU A 889 -60.20 33.89 -16.46
N ASN A 890 -60.28 35.22 -16.47
CA ASN A 890 -60.04 36.07 -17.64
C ASN A 890 -58.82 36.98 -17.46
N SER A 891 -57.97 36.71 -16.47
CA SER A 891 -56.78 37.50 -16.19
C SER A 891 -55.53 36.68 -16.46
N ASN A 892 -54.47 37.37 -16.88
CA ASN A 892 -53.18 36.74 -17.02
C ASN A 892 -52.53 36.61 -15.64
N VAL A 893 -52.21 35.38 -15.26
CA VAL A 893 -51.78 35.05 -13.90
C VAL A 893 -50.52 34.21 -13.94
N LEU A 894 -49.55 34.55 -13.11
CA LEU A 894 -48.50 33.64 -12.71
C LEU A 894 -49.00 32.80 -11.53
N VAL A 895 -49.07 31.49 -11.72
CA VAL A 895 -49.35 30.54 -10.65
C VAL A 895 -48.02 30.10 -10.08
N GLU A 896 -47.80 30.28 -8.79
CA GLU A 896 -46.66 29.79 -8.05
C GLU A 896 -47.17 28.80 -7.00
N ILE A 897 -46.61 27.60 -6.98
CA ILE A 897 -46.93 26.59 -5.96
C ILE A 897 -45.67 26.39 -5.11
N THR A 898 -45.85 26.36 -3.80
CA THR A 898 -44.80 26.12 -2.82
C THR A 898 -45.22 24.99 -1.87
N GLY A 899 -44.33 24.02 -1.63
CA GLY A 899 -44.51 22.98 -0.62
C GLY A 899 -43.21 22.22 -0.36
N ASN A 900 -42.98 21.80 0.90
CA ASN A 900 -41.75 21.13 1.34
C ASN A 900 -40.43 21.78 0.86
N GLY A 901 -40.37 23.11 0.83
CA GLY A 901 -39.17 23.85 0.38
C GLY A 901 -38.96 23.92 -1.14
N VAL A 902 -39.80 23.24 -1.94
CA VAL A 902 -39.83 23.35 -3.40
C VAL A 902 -40.80 24.45 -3.80
N THR A 903 -40.38 25.34 -4.71
CA THR A 903 -41.24 26.33 -5.35
C THR A 903 -41.17 26.20 -6.86
N ARG A 904 -42.31 26.10 -7.51
CA ARG A 904 -42.45 26.03 -8.98
C ARG A 904 -43.43 27.11 -9.41
N SER A 905 -43.22 27.71 -10.58
CA SER A 905 -44.14 28.71 -11.13
C SER A 905 -44.36 28.54 -12.62
N GLN A 906 -45.58 28.82 -13.06
CA GLN A 906 -46.00 28.75 -14.46
C GLN A 906 -46.95 29.91 -14.77
N ALA A 907 -46.70 30.59 -15.89
CA ALA A 907 -47.56 31.64 -16.40
C ALA A 907 -48.77 31.04 -17.13
N TYR A 908 -49.96 31.54 -16.83
CA TYR A 908 -51.20 31.24 -17.52
C TYR A 908 -51.74 32.49 -18.21
N TYR A 909 -51.79 32.45 -19.54
CA TYR A 909 -52.26 33.54 -20.38
C TYR A 909 -53.74 33.35 -20.74
N ALA A 910 -54.63 33.87 -19.90
CA ALA A 910 -56.06 33.86 -20.19
C ALA A 910 -56.36 34.90 -21.28
N ASN A 911 -56.79 34.43 -22.46
CA ASN A 911 -57.29 35.30 -23.53
C ASN A 911 -58.42 34.60 -24.29
N SER A 912 -59.31 35.40 -24.85
CA SER A 912 -60.33 34.96 -25.81
C SER A 912 -60.04 35.54 -27.20
N LEU A 913 -58.75 35.69 -27.54
CA LEU A 913 -58.27 36.29 -28.78
C LEU A 913 -57.86 35.20 -29.77
N ASP A 914 -58.37 35.29 -30.99
CA ASP A 914 -57.89 34.57 -32.16
C ASP A 914 -57.07 35.54 -33.01
N VAL A 915 -55.74 35.44 -32.90
CA VAL A 915 -54.79 36.30 -33.61
C VAL A 915 -54.16 35.54 -34.75
N GLN A 916 -54.44 35.99 -35.97
CA GLN A 916 -53.83 35.50 -37.20
C GLN A 916 -52.76 36.49 -37.65
N VAL A 917 -51.49 36.07 -37.63
CA VAL A 917 -50.37 36.82 -38.19
C VAL A 917 -50.21 36.44 -39.67
N ILE A 918 -50.14 37.45 -40.53
CA ILE A 918 -50.01 37.33 -41.98
C ILE A 918 -48.60 37.81 -42.36
N GLU A 919 -47.61 36.95 -42.09
CA GLU A 919 -46.19 37.32 -42.09
C GLU A 919 -45.70 37.95 -43.40
N ASN A 920 -46.04 37.33 -44.54
CA ASN A 920 -45.65 37.80 -45.88
C ASN A 920 -46.14 39.22 -46.21
N TYR A 921 -47.13 39.74 -45.49
CA TYR A 921 -47.70 41.07 -45.71
C TYR A 921 -47.52 42.00 -44.51
N GLY A 922 -46.86 41.57 -43.44
CA GLY A 922 -46.60 42.42 -42.27
C GLY A 922 -47.84 42.86 -41.51
N GLN A 923 -48.93 42.10 -41.61
CA GLN A 923 -50.22 42.44 -40.99
C GLN A 923 -50.67 41.35 -40.02
N LEU A 924 -51.49 41.73 -39.05
CA LEU A 924 -52.21 40.79 -38.20
C LEU A 924 -53.71 41.08 -38.22
N GLN A 925 -54.52 40.07 -37.91
CA GLN A 925 -55.95 40.20 -37.65
C GLN A 925 -56.30 39.59 -36.29
N VAL A 926 -57.08 40.31 -35.50
CA VAL A 926 -57.56 39.92 -34.18
C VAL A 926 -59.07 39.72 -34.24
N ARG A 927 -59.54 38.56 -33.75
CA ARG A 927 -60.96 38.21 -33.62
C ARG A 927 -61.24 37.67 -32.24
N HIS A 928 -62.49 37.70 -31.83
CA HIS A 928 -62.93 36.97 -30.65
C HIS A 928 -62.94 35.46 -30.96
N GLN A 929 -62.30 34.66 -30.11
CA GLN A 929 -62.05 33.23 -30.33
C GLN A 929 -63.34 32.41 -30.53
N ALA A 930 -64.37 32.66 -29.71
CA ALA A 930 -65.65 31.94 -29.81
C ALA A 930 -66.60 32.50 -30.89
N THR A 931 -66.89 33.81 -30.87
CA THR A 931 -67.87 34.43 -31.79
C THR A 931 -67.32 34.73 -33.19
N ARG A 932 -65.99 34.66 -33.38
CA ARG A 932 -65.25 34.99 -34.62
C ARG A 932 -65.44 36.43 -35.14
N GLN A 933 -66.05 37.30 -34.34
CA GLN A 933 -66.21 38.72 -34.66
C GLN A 933 -64.85 39.43 -34.62
N PRO A 934 -64.54 40.34 -35.57
CA PRO A 934 -63.33 41.16 -35.50
C PRO A 934 -63.30 42.05 -34.25
N LEU A 935 -62.12 42.16 -33.64
CA LEU A 935 -61.91 43.00 -32.46
C LEU A 935 -61.17 44.28 -32.86
N GLY A 936 -61.92 45.37 -32.99
CA GLY A 936 -61.34 46.71 -33.12
C GLY A 936 -60.82 47.23 -31.79
N GLU A 937 -59.93 48.23 -31.86
CA GLU A 937 -59.35 48.89 -30.69
C GLU A 937 -58.49 47.98 -29.79
N ALA A 938 -58.07 46.80 -30.26
CA ALA A 938 -57.07 46.00 -29.58
C ALA A 938 -55.69 46.67 -29.76
N TYR A 939 -55.02 46.97 -28.65
CA TYR A 939 -53.69 47.55 -28.66
C TYR A 939 -52.66 46.53 -29.16
N VAL A 940 -51.80 46.95 -30.07
CA VAL A 940 -50.70 46.15 -30.62
C VAL A 940 -49.40 46.88 -30.37
N LYS A 941 -48.45 46.22 -29.68
CA LYS A 941 -47.10 46.72 -29.43
C LYS A 941 -46.08 45.82 -30.11
N VAL A 942 -45.18 46.42 -30.88
CA VAL A 942 -44.23 45.72 -31.73
C VAL A 942 -42.81 46.07 -31.33
N TYR A 943 -42.02 45.04 -31.07
CA TYR A 943 -40.57 45.14 -30.94
C TYR A 943 -39.90 44.40 -32.10
N ALA A 944 -38.78 44.92 -32.55
CA ALA A 944 -37.93 44.28 -33.54
C ALA A 944 -36.62 43.86 -32.88
N ARG A 945 -36.17 42.64 -33.19
CA ARG A 945 -34.78 42.23 -33.00
C ARG A 945 -34.04 42.49 -34.30
N THR A 946 -33.01 43.33 -34.25
CA THR A 946 -32.18 43.61 -35.42
C THR A 946 -31.24 42.44 -35.72
N GLN A 947 -30.65 42.41 -36.91
CA GLN A 947 -29.65 41.42 -37.31
C GLN A 947 -28.43 41.38 -36.36
N ASP A 948 -28.08 42.52 -35.75
CA ASP A 948 -27.01 42.64 -34.75
C ASP A 948 -27.43 42.18 -33.34
N GLY A 949 -28.65 41.64 -33.19
CA GLY A 949 -29.18 41.11 -31.94
C GLY A 949 -29.76 42.15 -30.97
N GLN A 950 -29.75 43.45 -31.32
CA GLN A 950 -30.37 44.48 -30.48
C GLN A 950 -31.89 44.39 -30.54
N VAL A 951 -32.54 44.54 -29.39
CA VAL A 951 -34.00 44.58 -29.28
C VAL A 951 -34.44 46.03 -29.10
N VAL A 952 -35.21 46.52 -30.06
CA VAL A 952 -35.69 47.90 -30.09
C VAL A 952 -37.20 47.96 -30.25
N PHE A 953 -37.82 48.95 -29.63
CA PHE A 953 -39.22 49.26 -29.90
C PHE A 953 -39.35 49.67 -31.37
N TYR A 954 -40.32 49.07 -32.07
CA TYR A 954 -40.50 49.28 -33.51
C TYR A 954 -41.70 50.19 -33.77
N LYS A 955 -42.88 49.79 -33.28
CA LYS A 955 -44.15 50.49 -33.52
C LYS A 955 -45.21 50.02 -32.54
N ASP A 956 -46.22 50.84 -32.31
CA ASP A 956 -47.46 50.41 -31.67
C ASP A 956 -48.69 51.07 -32.32
N GLY A 957 -49.87 50.66 -31.90
CA GLY A 957 -51.14 51.26 -32.29
C GLY A 957 -52.30 50.34 -31.99
N TYR A 958 -53.45 50.58 -32.61
CA TYR A 958 -54.67 49.84 -32.34
C TYR A 958 -55.20 49.17 -33.61
N THR A 959 -55.84 48.00 -33.47
CA THR A 959 -56.54 47.37 -34.57
C THR A 959 -57.69 48.25 -35.06
N ASP A 960 -57.92 48.28 -36.37
CA ASP A 960 -59.09 48.95 -36.95
C ASP A 960 -60.40 48.17 -36.67
N LEU A 961 -61.56 48.69 -37.07
CA LEU A 961 -62.86 48.02 -36.91
C LEU A 961 -62.97 46.63 -37.58
N ARG A 962 -62.01 46.28 -38.45
CA ARG A 962 -61.89 44.95 -39.09
C ARG A 962 -60.94 44.03 -38.31
N GLY A 963 -60.49 44.46 -37.14
CA GLY A 963 -59.53 43.80 -36.27
C GLY A 963 -58.13 43.76 -36.84
N ARG A 964 -57.78 44.60 -37.82
CA ARG A 964 -56.48 44.52 -38.51
C ARG A 964 -55.48 45.56 -38.03
N PHE A 965 -54.21 45.16 -38.01
CA PHE A 965 -53.09 46.05 -37.72
C PHE A 965 -51.89 45.74 -38.63
N ASP A 966 -51.22 46.77 -39.12
CA ASP A 966 -49.96 46.68 -39.88
C ASP A 966 -48.78 46.88 -38.93
N TYR A 967 -48.09 45.77 -38.63
CA TYR A 967 -47.00 45.73 -37.67
C TYR A 967 -45.62 46.00 -38.29
N ALA A 968 -45.48 45.90 -39.62
CA ALA A 968 -44.18 45.97 -40.29
C ALA A 968 -43.91 47.30 -41.00
N SER A 969 -44.94 48.02 -41.45
CA SER A 969 -44.73 49.23 -42.25
C SER A 969 -44.36 50.45 -41.39
N LEU A 970 -43.17 51.00 -41.65
CA LEU A 970 -42.70 52.33 -41.20
C LEU A 970 -42.13 53.10 -42.41
N SER A 971 -42.27 54.43 -42.42
CA SER A 971 -41.63 55.28 -43.43
C SER A 971 -40.14 55.51 -43.15
N THR A 972 -39.40 54.44 -42.85
CA THR A 972 -37.96 54.44 -42.54
C THR A 972 -37.29 53.18 -43.10
N GLU A 973 -35.97 53.15 -43.16
CA GLU A 973 -35.19 51.98 -43.60
C GLU A 973 -35.07 50.88 -42.50
N GLN A 974 -35.71 51.05 -41.34
CA GLN A 974 -35.55 50.16 -40.19
C GLN A 974 -35.98 48.72 -40.45
N LEU A 975 -36.89 48.46 -41.40
CA LEU A 975 -37.33 47.11 -41.74
C LEU A 975 -36.18 46.24 -42.28
N ASP A 976 -35.19 46.84 -42.97
CA ASP A 976 -34.09 46.12 -43.62
C ASP A 976 -33.14 45.47 -42.60
N SER A 977 -33.08 46.03 -41.39
CA SER A 977 -32.25 45.52 -40.30
C SER A 977 -32.99 44.57 -39.35
N VAL A 978 -34.29 44.33 -39.54
CA VAL A 978 -35.07 43.44 -38.66
C VAL A 978 -34.82 41.98 -39.01
N ALA A 979 -34.42 41.20 -38.01
CA ALA A 979 -34.33 39.74 -38.11
C ALA A 979 -35.63 39.05 -37.65
N ARG A 980 -36.33 39.62 -36.66
CA ARG A 980 -37.54 39.02 -36.07
C ARG A 980 -38.41 40.10 -35.41
N PHE A 981 -39.73 39.95 -35.46
CA PHE A 981 -40.68 40.75 -34.70
C PHE A 981 -41.24 39.99 -33.49
N ALA A 982 -41.50 40.74 -32.42
CA ALA A 982 -42.33 40.33 -31.30
C ALA A 982 -43.56 41.25 -31.24
N LEU A 983 -44.75 40.67 -31.14
CA LEU A 983 -46.04 41.32 -31.21
C LEU A 983 -46.81 41.03 -29.93
N LEU A 984 -47.08 42.05 -29.13
CA LEU A 984 -48.06 41.97 -28.05
C LEU A 984 -49.39 42.49 -28.58
N ILE A 985 -50.45 41.71 -28.43
CA ILE A 985 -51.83 42.11 -28.71
C ILE A 985 -52.58 42.12 -27.38
N LEU A 986 -53.18 43.25 -27.02
CA LEU A 986 -53.84 43.49 -25.75
C LEU A 986 -55.25 44.05 -25.97
N SER A 987 -56.24 43.47 -25.30
CA SER A 987 -57.62 43.96 -25.25
C SER A 987 -58.07 44.01 -23.79
N ASP A 988 -58.60 45.16 -23.38
CA ASP A 988 -59.05 45.40 -22.01
C ASP A 988 -60.14 44.40 -21.56
N GLU A 989 -60.99 43.93 -22.48
CA GLU A 989 -62.07 42.99 -22.20
C GLU A 989 -61.73 41.52 -22.50
N HIS A 990 -60.76 41.26 -23.39
CA HIS A 990 -60.54 39.91 -23.97
C HIS A 990 -59.15 39.32 -23.70
N GLY A 991 -58.31 40.01 -22.92
CA GLY A 991 -57.01 39.53 -22.49
C GLY A 991 -55.88 39.89 -23.44
N ALA A 992 -54.76 39.19 -23.33
CA ALA A 992 -53.56 39.50 -24.11
C ALA A 992 -52.90 38.25 -24.68
N VAL A 993 -52.23 38.39 -25.82
CA VAL A 993 -51.46 37.32 -26.44
C VAL A 993 -50.19 37.86 -27.10
N ILE A 994 -49.10 37.11 -26.98
CA ILE A 994 -47.83 37.42 -27.64
C ILE A 994 -47.65 36.49 -28.85
N ARG A 995 -47.15 37.05 -29.96
CA ARG A 995 -46.76 36.32 -31.17
C ARG A 995 -45.39 36.80 -31.63
N GLU A 996 -44.60 35.88 -32.16
CA GLU A 996 -43.43 36.24 -32.95
C GLU A 996 -43.77 36.11 -34.42
N ALA A 997 -43.12 36.93 -35.24
CA ALA A 997 -43.29 36.91 -36.68
C ALA A 997 -41.96 37.16 -37.39
N ASP A 998 -41.74 36.50 -38.51
CA ASP A 998 -40.63 36.86 -39.40
C ASP A 998 -40.94 38.19 -40.13
N PRO A 999 -39.91 38.96 -40.54
CA PRO A 999 -40.13 40.12 -41.39
C PRO A 999 -40.76 39.69 -42.73
N PRO A 1000 -41.64 40.52 -43.34
CA PRO A 1000 -42.28 40.18 -44.60
C PRO A 1000 -41.26 39.85 -45.70
N ARG A 1001 -41.48 38.73 -46.40
CA ARG A 1001 -40.62 38.31 -47.52
C ARG A 1001 -40.72 39.34 -48.64
N ARG A 1002 -39.56 39.81 -49.11
CA ARG A 1002 -39.45 40.70 -50.28
C ARG A 1002 -39.28 39.93 -51.58
#